data_AF-A0A3G5FH36-F1
#
_entry.id   AF-A0A3G5FH36-F1
#
_cell.length_a   1.000
_cell.length_b   1.000
_cell.length_c   1.000
_cell.angle_alpha   90.00
_cell.angle_beta   90.00
_cell.angle_gamma   90.00
#
_symmetry.space_group_name_H-M   'P 1'
#
loop_
_entity.id
_entity.type
_entity.pdbx_description
1 polymer ?
#
loop_
_entity_poly.entity_id
_entity_poly.type
_entity_poly.pdbx_seq_one_letter_code
_entity_poly.pdbx_strand_id
1 'polypeptide(L)'
;MELRKAEIAGFGHYRNQIFEFLPGNQLFYGSNEVGKSTLYQFILAMLFGFPKKGSKKKDYTPRDGAAYGGRLWVSIEPYGDVLIERYRKVNRGKAKLFIGGEEKDEKILNQVLSPLNKDVFQDVFTFQQEQLSQIDRLQEKELQTSLISLGITGSQQLMGKIQEYQKENQQLFKPRAKKLTLNQQLKDWQDLRQTIQQQEAEEENVQKAYQKISQFDQELQSLSDEQKKLQVKEKDLNQKKSHWSLYEEWKELEKVKESRVSEKEQKELQRFYHEYQNLTEKIQKKEDELAQLEQGQETDRYFFYLDHEKEVQDLLQLDVPIIRLLDRQKELFQEKENVEQVFFKLKQKWGWTEQQPPQALPSSIDSSIDKLEKLHEQIRQKETQIQWLKERKQHVEKEIDQLEEKYPDLISTTKNKKNYSPLILTFGGIIAAVGLFLSFPFNLLAFIVGLTCVAASLLKNYQKKKPFTDVKPTWQEKLLQSDAYSEEILNEEEDLKNSQQEAQKIDMMLQTTLGHENIEQSWRSLLESYQKDQEEYQRVVLEESSLQSQLAVVKEQKIDLEARFQFLAEWLPLADKSLQEKQDIVKKFAAQMQETKMSRLQQPSTLLAQQLKQTKEERDELFTSNASLLETVGLEQPTEIPLWIKQWENMQKKLNRKEELAAILRPIFPEDINYDQLTQYLTKNQTKQEENQETINHLLEEKQRLQLQVEYLQKNGTLDMLYQEESRMLSEIHETALRWSTNRLLVAFLSDLATELSEQQLPQLLKQASYYFSLLTNGSYKKVTSIEGVINAVSDEATFAIYELSTGTKDQLIMSIRFAYLFMQKERSISPVIIDDGWLHYDSLRKENLAKLLSEFGDNYQVICLSSDQEMVSYYQELKQTVIKF
;
A
#
# COMPACT_ATOMS: atom_id res chain seq x y z
N MET A 1 33.29 -61.12 22.91
CA MET A 1 34.07 -60.98 24.17
C MET A 1 34.13 -62.33 24.85
N GLU A 2 35.31 -62.75 25.30
CA GLU A 2 35.52 -63.96 26.11
C GLU A 2 36.20 -63.59 27.43
N LEU A 3 35.78 -64.19 28.55
CA LEU A 3 36.50 -64.11 29.82
C LEU A 3 37.64 -65.13 29.80
N ARG A 4 38.82 -64.71 30.25
CA ARG A 4 40.00 -65.59 30.37
C ARG A 4 40.35 -65.87 31.82
N LYS A 5 40.37 -64.84 32.66
CA LYS A 5 40.81 -64.95 34.05
C LYS A 5 40.20 -63.86 34.93
N ALA A 6 39.88 -64.19 36.17
CA ALA A 6 39.48 -63.26 37.22
C ALA A 6 40.39 -63.43 38.44
N GLU A 7 41.06 -62.36 38.87
CA GLU A 7 41.84 -62.31 40.10
C GLU A 7 41.13 -61.41 41.11
N ILE A 8 40.63 -62.00 42.18
CA ILE A 8 39.86 -61.32 43.22
C ILE A 8 40.77 -61.06 44.42
N ALA A 9 41.23 -59.81 44.57
CA ALA A 9 41.99 -59.39 45.76
C ALA A 9 41.09 -59.39 47.01
N GLY A 10 39.88 -58.85 46.89
CA GLY A 10 38.87 -58.90 47.95
C GLY A 10 37.50 -58.49 47.44
N PHE A 11 36.51 -59.41 47.51
CA PHE A 11 35.12 -59.15 47.14
C PHE A 11 34.21 -60.15 47.87
N GLY A 12 33.30 -59.68 48.73
CA GLY A 12 32.49 -60.56 49.58
C GLY A 12 33.34 -61.46 50.47
N HIS A 13 33.17 -62.78 50.35
CA HIS A 13 33.97 -63.77 51.09
C HIS A 13 35.32 -64.11 50.43
N TYR A 14 35.51 -63.84 49.13
CA TYR A 14 36.75 -64.17 48.43
C TYR A 14 37.95 -63.31 48.86
N ARG A 15 39.12 -63.94 49.00
CA ARG A 15 40.42 -63.32 49.34
C ARG A 15 41.51 -63.93 48.46
N ASN A 16 42.22 -63.10 47.70
CA ASN A 16 43.32 -63.52 46.80
C ASN A 16 43.00 -64.79 45.99
N GLN A 17 41.79 -64.84 45.43
CA GLN A 17 41.26 -66.00 44.70
C GLN A 17 41.42 -65.79 43.20
N ILE A 18 41.77 -66.85 42.47
CA ILE A 18 41.97 -66.81 41.03
C ILE A 18 41.04 -67.82 40.36
N PHE A 19 40.27 -67.35 39.39
CA PHE A 19 39.40 -68.16 38.55
C PHE A 19 39.87 -68.07 37.10
N GLU A 20 40.00 -69.22 36.44
CA GLU A 20 40.33 -69.30 35.01
C GLU A 20 39.11 -69.79 34.23
N PHE A 21 38.86 -69.15 33.08
CA PHE A 21 37.71 -69.43 32.23
C PHE A 21 38.17 -69.98 30.90
N LEU A 22 37.62 -71.13 30.51
CA LEU A 22 37.88 -71.79 29.24
C LEU A 22 36.89 -71.31 28.15
N PRO A 23 37.26 -71.41 26.86
CA PRO A 23 36.30 -71.24 25.78
C PRO A 23 35.24 -72.36 25.79
N GLY A 24 34.08 -72.08 25.21
CA GLY A 24 32.95 -72.99 25.16
C GLY A 24 32.19 -73.14 26.48
N ASN A 25 31.52 -74.28 26.68
CA ASN A 25 30.68 -74.53 27.85
C ASN A 25 31.46 -75.12 29.03
N GLN A 26 31.29 -74.52 30.22
CA GLN A 26 31.94 -74.95 31.46
C GLN A 26 31.02 -74.80 32.67
N LEU A 27 31.08 -75.77 33.58
CA LEU A 27 30.34 -75.78 34.85
C LEU A 27 31.28 -75.59 36.03
N PHE A 28 31.12 -74.46 36.74
CA PHE A 28 31.69 -74.25 38.05
C PHE A 28 30.76 -74.84 39.12
N TYR A 29 31.18 -75.97 39.69
CA TYR A 29 30.47 -76.74 40.70
C TYR A 29 30.98 -76.43 42.11
N GLY A 30 30.07 -76.16 43.05
CA GLY A 30 30.41 -75.97 44.47
C GLY A 30 29.17 -76.02 45.36
N SER A 31 29.34 -76.22 46.67
CA SER A 31 28.22 -76.16 47.62
C SER A 31 27.57 -74.77 47.64
N ASN A 32 26.36 -74.68 48.18
CA ASN A 32 25.77 -73.37 48.48
C ASN A 32 26.69 -72.60 49.44
N GLU A 33 26.71 -71.27 49.32
CA GLU A 33 27.54 -70.35 50.13
C GLU A 33 29.04 -70.31 49.80
N VAL A 34 29.55 -71.16 48.89
CA VAL A 34 30.96 -71.15 48.44
C VAL A 34 31.33 -69.90 47.62
N GLY A 35 30.34 -69.12 47.18
CA GLY A 35 30.54 -67.80 46.57
C GLY A 35 30.21 -67.68 45.09
N LYS A 36 29.47 -68.61 44.48
CA LYS A 36 29.02 -68.56 43.07
C LYS A 36 28.45 -67.20 42.63
N SER A 37 27.39 -66.74 43.29
CA SER A 37 26.80 -65.43 42.99
C SER A 37 27.75 -64.28 43.35
N THR A 38 28.73 -64.50 44.24
CA THR A 38 29.79 -63.50 44.53
C THR A 38 30.75 -63.37 43.34
N LEU A 39 31.08 -64.45 42.64
CA LEU A 39 31.89 -64.44 41.41
C LEU A 39 31.15 -63.70 40.28
N TYR A 40 29.86 -63.99 40.08
CA TYR A 40 29.01 -63.25 39.14
C TYR A 40 29.01 -61.74 39.43
N GLN A 41 28.75 -61.36 40.69
CA GLN A 41 28.72 -59.95 41.09
C GLN A 41 30.10 -59.27 40.97
N PHE A 42 31.18 -60.02 41.15
CA PHE A 42 32.53 -59.53 40.88
C PHE A 42 32.71 -59.20 39.39
N ILE A 43 32.38 -60.13 38.48
CA ILE A 43 32.46 -59.89 37.02
C ILE A 43 31.64 -58.65 36.64
N LEU A 44 30.42 -58.54 37.14
CA LEU A 44 29.54 -57.39 36.89
C LEU A 44 30.13 -56.08 37.42
N ALA A 45 30.73 -56.09 38.60
CA ALA A 45 31.40 -54.92 39.18
C ALA A 45 32.68 -54.54 38.41
N MET A 46 33.42 -55.53 37.87
CA MET A 46 34.61 -55.30 37.07
C MET A 46 34.29 -54.72 35.69
N LEU A 47 33.17 -55.11 35.07
CA LEU A 47 32.72 -54.55 33.79
C LEU A 47 32.06 -53.17 33.96
N PHE A 48 31.00 -53.06 34.78
CA PHE A 48 30.11 -51.87 34.79
C PHE A 48 30.19 -50.98 36.04
N GLY A 49 30.96 -51.40 37.05
CA GLY A 49 31.26 -50.62 38.25
C GLY A 49 30.51 -51.09 39.49
N PHE A 50 30.97 -50.62 40.64
CA PHE A 50 30.39 -51.00 41.93
C PHE A 50 28.98 -50.41 42.11
N PRO A 51 28.07 -51.13 42.81
CA PRO A 51 26.75 -50.59 43.13
C PRO A 51 26.83 -49.33 44.01
N LYS A 52 25.96 -48.34 43.73
CA LYS A 52 25.87 -47.08 44.51
C LYS A 52 25.37 -47.36 45.94
N LYS A 53 25.94 -46.65 46.92
CA LYS A 53 25.58 -46.76 48.35
C LYS A 53 24.11 -46.34 48.52
N GLY A 54 23.24 -47.26 48.98
CA GLY A 54 21.81 -46.99 49.21
C GLY A 54 20.82 -47.75 48.32
N SER A 55 21.27 -48.47 47.28
CA SER A 55 20.39 -49.41 46.58
C SER A 55 20.06 -50.60 47.49
N LYS A 56 18.85 -51.18 47.43
CA LYS A 56 18.44 -52.41 48.15
C LYS A 56 19.27 -53.68 47.80
N LYS A 57 20.49 -53.54 47.28
CA LYS A 57 21.38 -54.61 46.79
C LYS A 57 22.40 -55.00 47.89
N LYS A 58 22.79 -56.28 47.92
CA LYS A 58 23.76 -56.86 48.88
C LYS A 58 25.10 -56.08 48.85
N ASP A 59 25.63 -55.72 50.02
CA ASP A 59 26.94 -55.07 50.14
C ASP A 59 28.05 -56.13 50.20
N TYR A 60 28.93 -56.11 49.19
CA TYR A 60 30.05 -57.05 49.05
C TYR A 60 31.38 -56.47 49.56
N THR A 61 31.35 -55.37 50.32
CA THR A 61 32.56 -54.77 50.89
C THR A 61 33.20 -55.72 51.92
N PRO A 62 34.48 -56.09 51.77
CA PRO A 62 35.21 -56.89 52.75
C PRO A 62 35.22 -56.20 54.13
N ARG A 63 34.89 -56.94 55.19
CA ARG A 63 34.88 -56.43 56.57
C ARG A 63 36.26 -56.36 57.21
N ASP A 64 37.25 -57.07 56.64
CA ASP A 64 38.58 -57.28 57.24
C ASP A 64 39.66 -56.32 56.70
N GLY A 65 39.26 -55.24 56.03
CA GLY A 65 40.19 -54.24 55.49
C GLY A 65 40.90 -54.60 54.18
N ALA A 66 40.67 -55.80 53.63
CA ALA A 66 41.19 -56.21 52.32
C ALA A 66 40.81 -55.22 51.18
N ALA A 67 41.66 -55.13 50.16
CA ALA A 67 41.43 -54.28 49.00
C ALA A 67 40.13 -54.70 48.28
N TYR A 68 39.13 -53.82 48.26
CA TYR A 68 37.84 -54.12 47.65
C TYR A 68 37.89 -53.93 46.13
N GLY A 69 38.09 -55.02 45.39
CA GLY A 69 38.31 -55.02 43.94
C GLY A 69 39.20 -56.17 43.47
N GLY A 70 39.66 -56.08 42.23
CA GLY A 70 40.51 -57.09 41.59
C GLY A 70 40.83 -56.78 40.14
N ARG A 71 41.17 -57.83 39.39
CA ARG A 71 41.55 -57.78 37.98
C ARG A 71 40.75 -58.77 37.15
N LEU A 72 40.43 -58.41 35.92
CA LEU A 72 39.68 -59.26 34.98
C LEU A 72 40.35 -59.20 33.60
N TRP A 73 40.71 -60.37 33.07
CA TRP A 73 41.25 -60.51 31.71
C TRP A 73 40.13 -60.95 30.78
N VAL A 74 39.95 -60.17 29.72
CA VAL A 74 38.91 -60.39 28.71
C VAL A 74 39.52 -60.28 27.31
N SER A 75 39.05 -61.09 26.37
CA SER A 75 39.43 -61.01 24.96
C SER A 75 38.29 -60.36 24.18
N ILE A 76 38.53 -59.23 23.50
CA ILE A 76 37.50 -58.45 22.79
C ILE A 76 38.02 -58.11 21.40
N GLU A 77 37.35 -58.57 20.35
CA GLU A 77 37.65 -58.14 18.97
C GLU A 77 37.09 -56.73 18.69
N PRO A 78 37.84 -55.83 18.00
CA PRO A 78 39.18 -56.01 17.41
C PRO A 78 40.36 -55.68 18.36
N TYR A 79 40.10 -55.39 19.63
CA TYR A 79 41.09 -54.89 20.59
C TYR A 79 42.07 -55.94 21.16
N GLY A 80 41.79 -57.23 20.99
CA GLY A 80 42.59 -58.34 21.51
C GLY A 80 42.39 -58.58 23.00
N ASP A 81 43.45 -58.97 23.72
CA ASP A 81 43.40 -59.19 25.16
C ASP A 81 43.47 -57.87 25.94
N VAL A 82 42.50 -57.70 26.82
CA VAL A 82 42.25 -56.49 27.62
C VAL A 82 42.25 -56.87 29.09
N LEU A 83 43.07 -56.18 29.89
CA LEU A 83 43.09 -56.30 31.34
C LEU A 83 42.32 -55.13 31.97
N ILE A 84 41.32 -55.44 32.78
CA ILE A 84 40.52 -54.49 33.53
C ILE A 84 40.93 -54.57 35.00
N GLU A 85 41.46 -53.50 35.57
CA GLU A 85 41.69 -53.36 37.01
C GLU A 85 40.68 -52.39 37.62
N ARG A 86 40.04 -52.77 38.72
CA ARG A 86 39.07 -51.89 39.41
C ARG A 86 39.07 -52.13 40.92
N TYR A 87 39.30 -51.07 41.69
CA TYR A 87 39.28 -51.08 43.15
C TYR A 87 38.45 -49.93 43.69
N ARG A 88 37.51 -50.17 44.62
CA ARG A 88 36.54 -49.14 45.07
C ARG A 88 37.19 -47.91 45.71
N LYS A 89 38.30 -48.10 46.43
CA LYS A 89 39.01 -47.01 47.13
C LYS A 89 40.03 -46.28 46.24
N VAL A 90 40.42 -46.85 45.09
CA VAL A 90 41.40 -46.28 44.17
C VAL A 90 40.67 -45.62 43.01
N ASN A 91 41.13 -44.45 42.56
CA ASN A 91 40.54 -43.71 41.43
C ASN A 91 39.00 -43.54 41.54
N ARG A 92 38.47 -43.34 42.75
CA ARG A 92 37.01 -43.27 43.04
C ARG A 92 36.19 -44.48 42.54
N GLY A 93 36.80 -45.66 42.40
CA GLY A 93 36.14 -46.87 41.90
C GLY A 93 36.09 -47.00 40.38
N LYS A 94 36.74 -46.09 39.64
CA LYS A 94 36.85 -46.16 38.18
C LYS A 94 37.80 -47.28 37.74
N ALA A 95 37.50 -47.91 36.60
CA ALA A 95 38.38 -48.92 36.01
C ALA A 95 39.62 -48.30 35.36
N LYS A 96 40.75 -49.00 35.47
CA LYS A 96 41.94 -48.83 34.64
C LYS A 96 41.99 -49.98 33.64
N LEU A 97 42.33 -49.66 32.40
CA LEU A 97 42.34 -50.61 31.30
C LEU A 97 43.76 -50.74 30.75
N PHE A 98 44.23 -51.96 30.50
CA PHE A 98 45.50 -52.19 29.80
C PHE A 98 45.20 -52.92 28.49
N ILE A 99 45.47 -52.27 27.37
CA ILE A 99 45.34 -52.83 26.01
C ILE A 99 46.71 -52.75 25.34
N GLY A 100 47.29 -53.88 24.95
CA GLY A 100 48.62 -53.88 24.29
C GLY A 100 49.76 -53.30 25.15
N GLY A 101 49.59 -53.22 26.47
CA GLY A 101 50.56 -52.64 27.41
C GLY A 101 50.35 -51.15 27.74
N GLU A 102 49.43 -50.45 27.08
CA GLU A 102 49.11 -49.04 27.39
C GLU A 102 47.97 -48.91 28.41
N GLU A 103 48.14 -48.04 29.41
CA GLU A 103 47.10 -47.69 30.39
C GLU A 103 46.07 -46.72 29.79
N LYS A 104 44.79 -47.07 29.89
CA LYS A 104 43.63 -46.34 29.35
C LYS A 104 42.56 -46.13 30.42
N ASP A 105 41.80 -45.05 30.26
CA ASP A 105 40.75 -44.64 31.19
C ASP A 105 39.42 -45.42 31.01
N GLU A 106 38.59 -45.41 32.04
CA GLU A 106 37.24 -46.00 32.05
C GLU A 106 36.32 -45.52 30.92
N LYS A 107 36.53 -44.31 30.38
CA LYS A 107 35.77 -43.85 29.20
C LYS A 107 35.99 -44.76 27.99
N ILE A 108 37.22 -45.23 27.80
CA ILE A 108 37.58 -46.15 26.73
C ILE A 108 37.00 -47.53 27.02
N LEU A 109 36.95 -47.98 28.29
CA LEU A 109 36.26 -49.22 28.65
C LEU A 109 34.79 -49.22 28.18
N ASN A 110 34.06 -48.13 28.41
CA ASN A 110 32.68 -48.02 27.95
C ASN A 110 32.56 -48.02 26.40
N GLN A 111 33.55 -47.50 25.69
CA GLN A 111 33.60 -47.54 24.23
C GLN A 111 33.94 -48.95 23.70
N VAL A 112 34.88 -49.64 24.35
CA VAL A 112 35.31 -51.01 24.01
C VAL A 112 34.20 -52.02 24.27
N LEU A 113 33.43 -51.83 25.36
CA LEU A 113 32.29 -52.70 25.67
C LEU A 113 31.06 -52.38 24.80
N SER A 114 30.91 -51.17 24.25
CA SER A 114 29.74 -50.80 23.44
C SER A 114 29.51 -51.77 22.27
N PRO A 115 28.28 -52.28 22.03
CA PRO A 115 26.99 -51.86 22.61
C PRO A 115 26.61 -52.52 23.95
N LEU A 116 27.47 -53.33 24.56
CA LEU A 116 27.21 -53.99 25.85
C LEU A 116 27.20 -52.95 26.98
N ASN A 117 26.02 -52.73 27.54
CA ASN A 117 25.85 -51.98 28.79
C ASN A 117 25.40 -52.94 29.90
N LYS A 118 25.32 -52.42 31.13
CA LYS A 118 24.96 -53.22 32.30
C LYS A 118 23.60 -53.91 32.14
N ASP A 119 22.59 -53.16 31.67
CA ASP A 119 21.23 -53.67 31.57
C ASP A 119 21.15 -54.77 30.51
N VAL A 120 21.75 -54.54 29.33
CA VAL A 120 21.89 -55.56 28.26
C VAL A 120 22.63 -56.80 28.77
N PHE A 121 23.73 -56.64 29.50
CA PHE A 121 24.46 -57.78 30.07
C PHE A 121 23.56 -58.59 31.01
N GLN A 122 22.82 -57.93 31.90
CA GLN A 122 21.93 -58.61 32.84
C GLN A 122 20.72 -59.25 32.16
N ASP A 123 20.09 -58.56 31.22
CA ASP A 123 18.81 -58.98 30.64
C ASP A 123 18.95 -60.03 29.53
N VAL A 124 20.08 -59.99 28.80
CA VAL A 124 20.31 -60.80 27.60
C VAL A 124 21.30 -61.94 27.83
N PHE A 125 22.45 -61.64 28.45
CA PHE A 125 23.58 -62.57 28.54
C PHE A 125 23.64 -63.33 29.87
N THR A 126 22.79 -62.99 30.82
CA THR A 126 22.77 -63.65 32.13
C THR A 126 21.44 -64.33 32.40
N PHE A 127 21.50 -65.49 33.03
CA PHE A 127 20.35 -66.32 33.33
C PHE A 127 20.34 -66.59 34.83
N GLN A 128 19.44 -65.91 35.55
CA GLN A 128 19.29 -66.05 36.99
C GLN A 128 17.88 -66.49 37.35
N GLN A 129 17.73 -67.29 38.41
CA GLN A 129 16.43 -67.75 38.90
C GLN A 129 15.47 -66.58 39.24
N GLU A 130 16.00 -65.50 39.81
CA GLU A 130 15.22 -64.31 40.19
C GLU A 130 14.61 -63.61 38.96
N GLN A 131 15.25 -63.69 37.80
CA GLN A 131 14.74 -63.10 36.55
C GLN A 131 13.61 -63.94 35.96
N LEU A 132 13.75 -65.27 35.95
CA LEU A 132 12.72 -66.18 35.45
C LEU A 132 11.42 -66.06 36.28
N SER A 133 11.56 -65.98 37.61
CA SER A 133 10.42 -65.82 38.53
C SER A 133 9.75 -64.44 38.52
N GLN A 134 10.44 -63.37 38.08
CA GLN A 134 9.85 -62.05 37.87
C GLN A 134 8.98 -61.99 36.62
N ILE A 135 9.38 -62.71 35.57
CA ILE A 135 8.67 -62.80 34.30
C ILE A 135 7.29 -63.48 34.50
N ASP A 136 7.19 -64.43 35.43
CA ASP A 136 5.92 -65.05 35.84
C ASP A 136 4.90 -64.09 36.48
N ARG A 137 5.34 -62.94 37.00
CA ARG A 137 4.47 -61.95 37.65
C ARG A 137 3.94 -60.86 36.71
N LEU A 138 4.43 -60.83 35.46
CA LEU A 138 4.03 -59.82 34.47
C LEU A 138 2.65 -60.15 33.89
N GLN A 139 1.85 -59.11 33.59
CA GLN A 139 0.58 -59.28 32.88
C GLN A 139 0.81 -59.75 31.45
N GLU A 140 -0.19 -60.40 30.82
CA GLU A 140 -0.08 -61.02 29.49
C GLU A 140 0.57 -60.11 28.42
N LYS A 141 0.17 -58.84 28.35
CA LYS A 141 0.75 -57.84 27.42
C LYS A 141 2.18 -57.41 27.77
N GLU A 142 2.51 -57.33 29.06
CA GLU A 142 3.84 -56.92 29.52
C GLU A 142 4.87 -58.03 29.32
N LEU A 143 4.46 -59.29 29.55
CA LEU A 143 5.24 -60.49 29.25
C LEU A 143 5.60 -60.57 27.76
N GLN A 144 4.60 -60.37 26.89
CA GLN A 144 4.76 -60.34 25.45
C GLN A 144 5.74 -59.24 24.99
N THR A 145 5.52 -58.01 25.45
CA THR A 145 6.37 -56.86 25.10
C THR A 145 7.81 -57.06 25.57
N SER A 146 7.99 -57.65 26.75
CA SER A 146 9.32 -57.98 27.29
C SER A 146 10.05 -59.01 26.43
N LEU A 147 9.38 -60.10 26.03
CA LEU A 147 9.98 -61.14 25.19
C LEU A 147 10.32 -60.65 23.77
N ILE A 148 9.47 -59.82 23.17
CA ILE A 148 9.75 -59.18 21.87
C ILE A 148 10.91 -58.20 22.02
N SER A 149 10.96 -57.44 23.12
CA SER A 149 12.04 -56.48 23.38
C SER A 149 13.40 -57.15 23.59
N LEU A 150 13.41 -58.35 24.17
CA LEU A 150 14.59 -59.21 24.31
C LEU A 150 15.03 -59.81 22.97
N GLY A 151 14.08 -60.12 22.08
CA GLY A 151 14.32 -60.76 20.79
C GLY A 151 14.76 -59.83 19.65
N ILE A 152 14.54 -58.52 19.78
CA ILE A 152 14.90 -57.52 18.76
C ILE A 152 15.84 -56.50 19.39
N THR A 153 17.13 -56.58 19.07
CA THR A 153 18.15 -55.60 19.51
C THR A 153 17.68 -54.16 19.23
N GLY A 154 17.61 -53.31 20.25
CA GLY A 154 17.27 -51.89 20.11
C GLY A 154 15.77 -51.55 20.10
N SER A 155 14.87 -52.55 20.05
CA SER A 155 13.41 -52.33 20.04
C SER A 155 12.89 -51.64 21.31
N GLN A 156 13.47 -51.92 22.48
CA GLN A 156 13.08 -51.27 23.74
C GLN A 156 13.38 -49.77 23.72
N GLN A 157 14.52 -49.37 23.17
CA GLN A 157 14.91 -47.96 23.05
C GLN A 157 14.01 -47.23 22.03
N LEU A 158 13.68 -47.91 20.93
CA LEU A 158 12.78 -47.41 19.90
C LEU A 158 11.36 -47.19 20.45
N MET A 159 10.79 -48.18 21.16
CA MET A 159 9.47 -48.08 21.78
C MET A 159 9.43 -47.01 22.87
N GLY A 160 10.50 -46.89 23.66
CA GLY A 160 10.64 -45.80 24.63
C GLY A 160 10.58 -44.42 23.97
N LYS A 161 11.30 -44.24 22.84
CA LYS A 161 11.28 -42.99 22.07
C LYS A 161 9.92 -42.70 21.43
N ILE A 162 9.23 -43.70 20.91
CA ILE A 162 7.85 -43.55 20.39
C ILE A 162 6.92 -43.02 21.50
N GLN A 163 6.95 -43.63 22.68
CA GLN A 163 6.11 -43.20 23.81
C GLN A 163 6.48 -41.80 24.31
N GLU A 164 7.77 -41.48 24.35
CA GLU A 164 8.28 -40.16 24.72
C GLU A 164 7.72 -39.07 23.78
N TYR A 165 7.90 -39.21 22.47
CA TYR A 165 7.39 -38.25 21.49
C TYR A 165 5.87 -38.18 21.45
N GLN A 166 5.17 -39.30 21.65
CA GLN A 166 3.71 -39.30 21.78
C GLN A 166 3.25 -38.50 23.00
N LYS A 167 3.92 -38.66 24.15
CA LYS A 167 3.60 -37.93 25.38
C LYS A 167 3.86 -36.44 25.23
N GLU A 168 4.97 -36.06 24.62
CA GLU A 168 5.26 -34.65 24.30
C GLU A 168 4.17 -34.06 23.40
N ASN A 169 3.78 -34.73 22.32
CA ASN A 169 2.74 -34.23 21.42
C ASN A 169 1.38 -34.06 22.10
N GLN A 170 1.04 -34.96 23.02
CA GLN A 170 -0.17 -34.87 23.82
C GLN A 170 -0.17 -33.67 24.79
N GLN A 171 1.00 -33.16 25.16
CA GLN A 171 1.15 -31.94 25.97
C GLN A 171 1.10 -30.67 25.10
N LEU A 172 1.53 -30.75 23.85
CA LEU A 172 1.51 -29.63 22.91
C LEU A 172 0.11 -29.37 22.33
N PHE A 173 -0.58 -30.40 21.84
CA PHE A 173 -1.87 -30.24 21.15
C PHE A 173 -2.79 -31.46 21.26
N LYS A 174 -4.07 -31.19 21.53
CA LYS A 174 -5.18 -32.15 21.42
C LYS A 174 -6.43 -31.42 20.91
N PRO A 175 -7.22 -32.00 19.99
CA PRO A 175 -8.38 -31.31 19.38
C PRO A 175 -9.42 -30.77 20.35
N ARG A 176 -9.54 -31.37 21.55
CA ARG A 176 -10.57 -31.01 22.56
C ARG A 176 -10.02 -30.34 23.82
N ALA A 177 -8.70 -30.13 23.95
CA ALA A 177 -8.10 -29.68 25.19
C ALA A 177 -7.67 -28.21 25.14
N LYS A 178 -8.42 -27.32 25.80
CA LYS A 178 -8.18 -25.86 25.71
C LYS A 178 -6.90 -25.36 26.41
N LYS A 179 -6.36 -26.10 27.38
CA LYS A 179 -5.22 -25.67 28.23
C LYS A 179 -3.84 -26.12 27.76
N LEU A 180 -3.73 -26.66 26.55
CA LEU A 180 -2.44 -27.08 26.01
C LEU A 180 -1.77 -25.89 25.32
N THR A 181 -0.44 -25.86 25.32
CA THR A 181 0.36 -24.70 24.89
C THR A 181 -0.06 -24.16 23.52
N LEU A 182 -0.11 -25.02 22.49
CA LEU A 182 -0.48 -24.58 21.14
C LEU A 182 -1.93 -24.08 21.06
N ASN A 183 -2.85 -24.71 21.80
CA ASN A 183 -4.26 -24.31 21.81
C ASN A 183 -4.49 -22.99 22.55
N GLN A 184 -3.72 -22.71 23.61
CA GLN A 184 -3.76 -21.44 24.30
C GLN A 184 -3.20 -20.34 23.41
N GLN A 185 -2.01 -20.54 22.82
CA GLN A 185 -1.40 -19.57 21.90
C GLN A 185 -2.31 -19.22 20.73
N LEU A 186 -2.95 -20.23 20.10
CA LEU A 186 -3.92 -20.00 19.02
C LEU A 186 -5.14 -19.19 19.48
N LYS A 187 -5.60 -19.41 20.71
CA LYS A 187 -6.72 -18.65 21.29
C LYS A 187 -6.31 -17.21 21.61
N ASP A 188 -5.15 -17.03 22.24
CA ASP A 188 -4.63 -15.73 22.62
C ASP A 188 -4.34 -14.88 21.36
N TRP A 189 -3.83 -15.50 20.30
CA TRP A 189 -3.69 -14.85 18.98
C TRP A 189 -5.05 -14.46 18.38
N GLN A 190 -6.09 -15.30 18.49
CA GLN A 190 -7.44 -14.95 18.04
C GLN A 190 -8.03 -13.78 18.84
N ASP A 191 -7.86 -13.78 20.16
CA ASP A 191 -8.34 -12.72 21.04
C ASP A 191 -7.59 -11.40 20.74
N LEU A 192 -6.27 -11.46 20.49
CA LEU A 192 -5.49 -10.29 20.05
C LEU A 192 -5.95 -9.78 18.68
N ARG A 193 -6.18 -10.67 17.71
CA ARG A 193 -6.62 -10.29 16.37
C ARG A 193 -7.98 -9.59 16.39
N GLN A 194 -8.89 -10.00 17.27
CA GLN A 194 -10.14 -9.27 17.50
C GLN A 194 -9.89 -7.88 18.09
N THR A 195 -8.91 -7.75 18.98
CA THR A 195 -8.53 -6.46 19.56
C THR A 195 -7.92 -5.53 18.51
N ILE A 196 -7.06 -6.05 17.62
CA ILE A 196 -6.49 -5.32 16.48
C ILE A 196 -7.61 -4.82 15.57
N GLN A 197 -8.56 -5.69 15.18
CA GLN A 197 -9.70 -5.28 14.34
C GLN A 197 -10.57 -4.20 14.98
N GLN A 198 -10.76 -4.24 16.30
CA GLN A 198 -11.49 -3.20 17.02
C GLN A 198 -10.74 -1.86 16.97
N GLN A 199 -9.42 -1.89 17.19
CA GLN A 199 -8.57 -0.70 17.13
C GLN A 199 -8.45 -0.12 15.71
N GLU A 200 -8.31 -0.96 14.67
CA GLU A 200 -8.35 -0.53 13.26
C GLU A 200 -9.66 0.19 12.92
N ALA A 201 -10.80 -0.34 13.39
CA ALA A 201 -12.10 0.31 13.20
C ALA A 201 -12.21 1.64 13.98
N GLU A 202 -11.61 1.74 15.16
CA GLU A 202 -11.51 2.99 15.92
C GLU A 202 -10.64 4.03 15.19
N GLU A 203 -9.49 3.64 14.62
CA GLU A 203 -8.65 4.53 13.81
C GLU A 203 -9.33 5.01 12.52
N GLU A 204 -10.07 4.14 11.83
CA GLU A 204 -10.85 4.54 10.65
C GLU A 204 -11.90 5.62 11.03
N ASN A 205 -12.52 5.49 12.20
CA ASN A 205 -13.43 6.51 12.72
C ASN A 205 -12.70 7.81 13.07
N VAL A 206 -11.48 7.74 13.59
CA VAL A 206 -10.63 8.92 13.84
C VAL A 206 -10.26 9.61 12.53
N GLN A 207 -9.89 8.86 11.47
CA GLN A 207 -9.61 9.44 10.16
C GLN A 207 -10.84 10.12 9.56
N LYS A 208 -12.03 9.49 9.63
CA LYS A 208 -13.29 10.12 9.21
C LYS A 208 -13.60 11.38 10.00
N ALA A 209 -13.29 11.39 11.30
CA ALA A 209 -13.44 12.58 12.13
C ALA A 209 -12.48 13.71 11.71
N TYR A 210 -11.22 13.41 11.39
CA TYR A 210 -10.28 14.39 10.84
C TYR A 210 -10.72 14.96 9.49
N GLN A 211 -11.25 14.12 8.59
CA GLN A 211 -11.81 14.58 7.31
C GLN A 211 -12.97 15.55 7.53
N LYS A 212 -13.90 15.23 8.45
CA LYS A 212 -15.00 16.14 8.81
C LYS A 212 -14.52 17.44 9.44
N ILE A 213 -13.54 17.38 10.34
CA ILE A 213 -12.92 18.59 10.93
C ILE A 213 -12.34 19.47 9.82
N SER A 214 -11.64 18.88 8.84
CA SER A 214 -11.09 19.61 7.71
C SER A 214 -12.18 20.20 6.80
N GLN A 215 -13.30 19.50 6.60
CA GLN A 215 -14.45 20.03 5.86
C GLN A 215 -15.06 21.24 6.57
N PHE A 216 -15.28 21.12 7.89
CA PHE A 216 -15.75 22.24 8.71
C PHE A 216 -14.80 23.43 8.69
N ASP A 217 -13.48 23.21 8.65
CA ASP A 217 -12.51 24.30 8.51
C ASP A 217 -12.64 25.04 7.18
N GLN A 218 -12.83 24.32 6.08
CA GLN A 218 -13.07 24.93 4.77
C GLN A 218 -14.40 25.71 4.73
N GLU A 219 -15.47 25.13 5.28
CA GLU A 219 -16.78 25.78 5.35
C GLU A 219 -16.75 27.03 6.22
N LEU A 220 -16.15 26.96 7.42
CA LEU A 220 -15.95 28.10 8.30
C LEU A 220 -15.16 29.23 7.64
N GLN A 221 -14.12 28.89 6.86
CA GLN A 221 -13.34 29.89 6.15
C GLN A 221 -14.16 30.56 5.03
N SER A 222 -14.93 29.77 4.27
CA SER A 222 -15.81 30.29 3.22
C SER A 222 -16.90 31.22 3.78
N LEU A 223 -17.53 30.82 4.89
CA LEU A 223 -18.54 31.61 5.60
C LEU A 223 -17.93 32.87 6.22
N SER A 224 -16.72 32.79 6.78
CA SER A 224 -16.00 33.95 7.31
C SER A 224 -15.71 35.00 6.23
N ASP A 225 -15.29 34.56 5.04
CA ASP A 225 -15.02 35.46 3.92
C ASP A 225 -16.30 36.04 3.33
N GLU A 226 -17.40 35.27 3.30
CA GLU A 226 -18.73 35.80 2.98
C GLU A 226 -19.18 36.85 4.01
N GLN A 227 -19.02 36.57 5.31
CA GLN A 227 -19.32 37.49 6.41
C GLN A 227 -18.61 38.85 6.21
N LYS A 228 -17.31 38.82 5.87
CA LYS A 228 -16.52 40.04 5.59
C LYS A 228 -17.08 40.81 4.39
N LYS A 229 -17.45 40.12 3.30
CA LYS A 229 -18.07 40.76 2.13
C LYS A 229 -19.42 41.39 2.47
N LEU A 230 -20.25 40.70 3.24
CA LEU A 230 -21.55 41.21 3.69
C LEU A 230 -21.36 42.42 4.61
N GLN A 231 -20.35 42.43 5.49
CA GLN A 231 -20.02 43.59 6.34
C GLN A 231 -19.56 44.81 5.54
N VAL A 232 -18.73 44.61 4.50
CA VAL A 232 -18.33 45.71 3.60
C VAL A 232 -19.55 46.27 2.87
N LYS A 233 -20.42 45.40 2.34
CA LYS A 233 -21.69 45.82 1.72
C LYS A 233 -22.61 46.55 2.69
N GLU A 234 -22.66 46.12 3.95
CA GLU A 234 -23.49 46.78 4.95
C GLU A 234 -22.96 48.18 5.27
N LYS A 235 -21.64 48.37 5.35
CA LYS A 235 -21.02 49.69 5.50
C LYS A 235 -21.38 50.62 4.34
N ASP A 236 -21.31 50.13 3.09
CA ASP A 236 -21.72 50.89 1.90
C ASP A 236 -23.22 51.26 1.92
N LEU A 237 -24.09 50.31 2.23
CA LEU A 237 -25.54 50.54 2.34
C LEU A 237 -25.90 51.52 3.47
N ASN A 238 -25.21 51.43 4.62
CA ASN A 238 -25.39 52.36 5.73
C ASN A 238 -24.87 53.77 5.38
N GLN A 239 -23.76 53.87 4.64
CA GLN A 239 -23.26 55.14 4.12
C GLN A 239 -24.28 55.79 3.19
N LYS A 240 -24.88 55.03 2.26
CA LYS A 240 -25.99 55.48 1.40
C LYS A 240 -27.21 55.92 2.23
N LYS A 241 -27.60 55.16 3.24
CA LYS A 241 -28.73 55.51 4.13
C LYS A 241 -28.51 56.82 4.88
N SER A 242 -27.30 57.06 5.40
CA SER A 242 -26.97 58.29 6.14
C SER A 242 -26.96 59.55 5.28
N HIS A 243 -26.69 59.43 3.97
CA HIS A 243 -26.66 60.54 3.02
C HIS A 243 -27.99 60.69 2.24
N TRP A 244 -29.02 59.93 2.59
CA TRP A 244 -30.30 59.92 1.85
C TRP A 244 -31.01 61.27 1.83
N SER A 245 -31.03 62.00 2.95
CA SER A 245 -31.66 63.33 3.02
C SER A 245 -31.00 64.34 2.07
N LEU A 246 -29.68 64.25 1.89
CA LEU A 246 -28.92 65.08 0.96
C LEU A 246 -29.13 64.64 -0.49
N TYR A 247 -29.33 63.34 -0.73
CA TYR A 247 -29.67 62.79 -2.04
C TYR A 247 -31.05 63.24 -2.52
N GLU A 248 -32.03 63.31 -1.62
CA GLU A 248 -33.36 63.86 -1.92
C GLU A 248 -33.29 65.36 -2.27
N GLU A 249 -32.56 66.15 -1.48
CA GLU A 249 -32.26 67.57 -1.76
C GLU A 249 -31.58 67.74 -3.14
N TRP A 250 -30.61 66.88 -3.45
CA TRP A 250 -29.89 66.90 -4.73
C TRP A 250 -30.79 66.53 -5.92
N LYS A 251 -31.65 65.52 -5.80
CA LYS A 251 -32.63 65.13 -6.85
C LYS A 251 -33.67 66.21 -7.11
N GLU A 252 -34.05 67.00 -6.10
CA GLU A 252 -34.89 68.19 -6.29
C GLU A 252 -34.14 69.32 -7.01
N LEU A 253 -32.88 69.57 -6.63
CA LEU A 253 -32.02 70.57 -7.26
C LEU A 253 -31.54 70.18 -8.67
N GLU A 254 -31.51 68.89 -9.00
CA GLU A 254 -31.22 68.38 -10.35
C GLU A 254 -32.24 68.89 -11.38
N LYS A 255 -33.48 69.12 -10.95
CA LYS A 255 -34.57 69.70 -11.77
C LYS A 255 -34.37 71.18 -12.09
N VAL A 256 -33.44 71.86 -11.42
CA VAL A 256 -33.09 73.27 -11.68
C VAL A 256 -32.20 73.34 -12.93
N LYS A 257 -32.70 74.00 -13.97
CA LYS A 257 -31.97 74.24 -15.23
C LYS A 257 -30.78 75.16 -14.96
N GLU A 258 -29.64 74.81 -15.55
CA GLU A 258 -28.41 75.63 -15.47
C GLU A 258 -28.65 77.04 -16.01
N SER A 259 -28.17 78.04 -15.27
CA SER A 259 -28.15 79.42 -15.73
C SER A 259 -26.95 79.58 -16.67
N ARG A 260 -27.19 80.14 -17.85
CA ARG A 260 -26.18 80.32 -18.90
C ARG A 260 -25.27 81.55 -18.69
N VAL A 261 -25.45 82.29 -17.60
CA VAL A 261 -24.83 83.62 -17.40
C VAL A 261 -23.84 83.61 -16.24
N SER A 262 -22.63 84.11 -16.49
CA SER A 262 -21.47 84.13 -15.60
C SER A 262 -21.47 85.32 -14.62
N GLU A 263 -20.79 85.17 -13.48
CA GLU A 263 -20.64 86.20 -12.44
C GLU A 263 -19.85 87.44 -12.93
N LYS A 264 -19.07 87.30 -14.00
CA LYS A 264 -18.42 88.42 -14.69
C LYS A 264 -19.42 89.23 -15.52
N GLU A 265 -20.29 88.54 -16.25
CA GLU A 265 -21.31 89.14 -17.12
C GLU A 265 -22.35 89.93 -16.30
N GLN A 266 -22.67 89.47 -15.08
CA GLN A 266 -23.55 90.18 -14.14
C GLN A 266 -22.96 91.54 -13.68
N LYS A 267 -21.65 91.60 -13.41
CA LYS A 267 -20.98 92.87 -13.02
C LYS A 267 -20.85 93.83 -14.20
N GLU A 268 -20.69 93.31 -15.40
CA GLU A 268 -20.68 94.09 -16.64
C GLU A 268 -22.06 94.69 -16.93
N LEU A 269 -23.14 93.92 -16.78
CA LEU A 269 -24.52 94.40 -16.87
C LEU A 269 -24.85 95.54 -15.88
N GLN A 270 -24.33 95.45 -14.65
CA GLN A 270 -24.54 96.49 -13.64
C GLN A 270 -23.80 97.80 -13.96
N ARG A 271 -22.59 97.71 -14.54
CA ARG A 271 -21.84 98.88 -15.01
C ARG A 271 -22.49 99.52 -16.23
N PHE A 272 -22.90 98.68 -17.19
CA PHE A 272 -23.62 99.08 -18.39
C PHE A 272 -24.86 99.92 -18.07
N TYR A 273 -25.72 99.46 -17.14
CA TYR A 273 -26.94 100.18 -16.76
C TYR A 273 -26.65 101.61 -16.25
N HIS A 274 -25.56 101.80 -15.50
CA HIS A 274 -25.18 103.10 -14.96
C HIS A 274 -24.65 104.06 -16.02
N GLU A 275 -23.84 103.56 -16.97
CA GLU A 275 -23.30 104.35 -18.07
C GLU A 275 -24.38 104.72 -19.11
N TYR A 276 -25.32 103.81 -19.38
CA TYR A 276 -26.45 104.02 -20.29
C TYR A 276 -27.37 105.17 -19.83
N GLN A 277 -27.65 105.28 -18.53
CA GLN A 277 -28.44 106.41 -17.98
C GLN A 277 -27.75 107.77 -18.20
N ASN A 278 -26.44 107.84 -17.95
CA ASN A 278 -25.68 109.08 -18.07
C ASN A 278 -25.56 109.58 -19.52
N LEU A 279 -25.47 108.68 -20.50
CA LEU A 279 -25.41 109.03 -21.92
C LEU A 279 -26.78 109.45 -22.46
N THR A 280 -27.87 108.83 -21.99
CA THR A 280 -29.23 109.15 -22.41
C THR A 280 -29.61 110.61 -22.08
N GLU A 281 -29.19 111.12 -20.91
CA GLU A 281 -29.40 112.55 -20.55
C GLU A 281 -28.59 113.53 -21.42
N LYS A 282 -27.41 113.13 -21.91
CA LYS A 282 -26.56 113.97 -22.78
C LYS A 282 -27.08 114.03 -24.21
N ILE A 283 -27.66 112.95 -24.70
CA ILE A 283 -28.26 112.86 -26.04
C ILE A 283 -29.48 113.75 -26.15
N GLN A 284 -30.38 113.71 -25.16
CA GLN A 284 -31.60 114.53 -25.14
C GLN A 284 -31.28 116.02 -25.34
N LYS A 285 -30.21 116.51 -24.71
CA LYS A 285 -29.77 117.92 -24.82
C LYS A 285 -29.21 118.29 -26.20
N LYS A 286 -28.55 117.36 -26.88
CA LYS A 286 -27.96 117.61 -28.21
C LYS A 286 -28.99 117.40 -29.32
N GLU A 287 -29.95 116.47 -29.16
CA GLU A 287 -31.09 116.25 -30.07
C GLU A 287 -31.93 117.51 -30.25
N ASP A 288 -32.16 118.25 -29.17
CA ASP A 288 -32.88 119.52 -29.19
C ASP A 288 -32.13 120.61 -30.00
N GLU A 289 -30.79 120.57 -30.08
CA GLU A 289 -29.96 121.51 -30.85
C GLU A 289 -29.88 121.16 -32.34
N LEU A 290 -29.99 119.87 -32.69
CA LEU A 290 -29.84 119.39 -34.07
C LEU A 290 -31.15 119.32 -34.84
N ALA A 291 -32.28 119.15 -34.15
CA ALA A 291 -33.62 119.22 -34.74
C ALA A 291 -33.92 120.59 -35.38
N GLN A 292 -33.15 121.63 -35.06
CA GLN A 292 -33.26 122.96 -35.68
C GLN A 292 -32.52 123.09 -37.03
N LEU A 293 -31.68 122.12 -37.43
CA LEU A 293 -30.64 122.29 -38.46
C LEU A 293 -30.63 121.19 -39.55
N GLU A 294 -31.76 120.95 -40.21
CA GLU A 294 -31.85 120.39 -41.59
C GLU A 294 -32.32 118.92 -41.77
N GLN A 295 -33.23 118.74 -42.74
CA GLN A 295 -33.87 117.50 -43.23
C GLN A 295 -33.29 117.08 -44.60
N GLY A 296 -33.00 115.78 -44.82
CA GLY A 296 -32.90 115.17 -46.18
C GLY A 296 -31.88 114.03 -46.36
N GLN A 297 -32.28 112.92 -47.03
CA GLN A 297 -31.69 111.55 -47.03
C GLN A 297 -30.98 111.14 -48.36
N GLU A 298 -29.74 110.60 -48.34
CA GLU A 298 -29.12 109.83 -49.46
C GLU A 298 -27.77 109.09 -49.10
N THR A 299 -27.76 108.08 -48.20
CA THR A 299 -26.51 107.72 -47.45
C THR A 299 -26.05 106.23 -47.31
N ASP A 300 -26.80 105.19 -47.69
CA ASP A 300 -26.59 103.86 -47.04
C ASP A 300 -25.47 102.92 -47.57
N ARG A 301 -25.17 102.85 -48.88
CA ARG A 301 -24.13 101.91 -49.41
C ARG A 301 -22.68 102.27 -49.05
N TYR A 302 -22.45 103.56 -48.81
CA TYR A 302 -21.15 104.08 -48.44
C TYR A 302 -20.82 103.79 -46.96
N PHE A 303 -21.84 103.74 -46.10
CA PHE A 303 -21.66 103.39 -44.69
C PHE A 303 -21.28 101.92 -44.50
N PHE A 304 -21.89 100.97 -45.25
CA PHE A 304 -21.56 99.54 -45.13
C PHE A 304 -20.06 99.22 -45.36
N TYR A 305 -19.42 99.85 -46.35
CA TYR A 305 -17.99 99.65 -46.59
C TYR A 305 -17.10 100.26 -45.51
N LEU A 306 -17.47 101.45 -45.00
CA LEU A 306 -16.75 102.06 -43.89
C LEU A 306 -16.82 101.19 -42.63
N ASP A 307 -17.92 100.47 -42.43
CA ASP A 307 -18.14 99.62 -41.28
C ASP A 307 -17.29 98.32 -41.33
N HIS A 308 -16.90 97.82 -42.52
CA HIS A 308 -16.26 96.48 -42.68
C HIS A 308 -14.88 96.49 -43.38
N GLU A 309 -14.16 97.62 -43.41
CA GLU A 309 -12.90 97.81 -44.17
C GLU A 309 -11.76 96.87 -43.70
N LYS A 310 -11.67 96.57 -42.40
CA LYS A 310 -10.59 95.73 -41.82
C LYS A 310 -10.75 94.24 -42.14
N GLU A 311 -11.97 93.72 -42.00
CA GLU A 311 -12.26 92.28 -42.16
C GLU A 311 -11.99 91.80 -43.60
N VAL A 312 -12.21 92.68 -44.58
CA VAL A 312 -11.90 92.41 -45.99
C VAL A 312 -10.39 92.36 -46.26
N GLN A 313 -9.55 93.06 -45.49
CA GLN A 313 -8.09 93.02 -45.63
C GLN A 313 -7.45 91.79 -44.98
N ASP A 314 -7.98 91.35 -43.83
CA ASP A 314 -7.45 90.18 -43.11
C ASP A 314 -7.64 88.88 -43.90
N LEU A 315 -8.74 88.77 -44.66
CA LEU A 315 -8.99 87.62 -45.55
C LEU A 315 -7.96 87.47 -46.69
N LEU A 316 -7.33 88.57 -47.13
CA LEU A 316 -6.35 88.52 -48.22
C LEU A 316 -5.01 87.90 -47.79
N GLN A 317 -4.76 87.73 -46.49
CA GLN A 317 -3.49 87.21 -45.95
C GLN A 317 -3.45 85.66 -45.79
N LEU A 318 -4.56 84.96 -46.04
CA LEU A 318 -4.73 83.53 -45.68
C LEU A 318 -4.23 82.50 -46.71
N ASP A 319 -3.52 82.91 -47.76
CA ASP A 319 -3.20 82.06 -48.92
C ASP A 319 -2.19 80.93 -48.60
N VAL A 320 -1.14 81.22 -47.83
CA VAL A 320 -0.07 80.26 -47.47
C VAL A 320 -0.53 79.16 -46.46
N PRO A 321 -1.30 79.48 -45.40
CA PRO A 321 -1.85 78.48 -44.49
C PRO A 321 -2.72 77.42 -45.17
N ILE A 322 -3.49 77.80 -46.19
CA ILE A 322 -4.41 76.90 -46.90
C ILE A 322 -3.64 75.77 -47.61
N ILE A 323 -2.51 76.08 -48.23
CA ILE A 323 -1.70 75.11 -48.98
C ILE A 323 -1.08 74.05 -48.05
N ARG A 324 -0.50 74.47 -46.91
CA ARG A 324 0.18 73.56 -45.97
C ARG A 324 -0.77 72.52 -45.36
N LEU A 325 -2.02 72.92 -45.11
CA LEU A 325 -3.04 72.04 -44.54
C LEU A 325 -3.41 70.91 -45.49
N LEU A 326 -3.48 71.19 -46.80
CA LEU A 326 -3.82 70.20 -47.83
C LEU A 326 -2.72 69.15 -48.05
N ASP A 327 -1.45 69.51 -47.88
CA ASP A 327 -0.33 68.57 -47.99
C ASP A 327 -0.26 67.63 -46.78
N ARG A 328 -0.44 68.15 -45.56
CA ARG A 328 -0.47 67.33 -44.34
C ARG A 328 -1.59 66.28 -44.38
N GLN A 329 -2.73 66.62 -44.98
CA GLN A 329 -3.84 65.68 -45.15
C GLN A 329 -3.44 64.47 -45.99
N LYS A 330 -2.63 64.64 -47.05
CA LYS A 330 -2.23 63.54 -47.94
C LYS A 330 -1.29 62.55 -47.27
N GLU A 331 -0.33 63.03 -46.48
CA GLU A 331 0.64 62.18 -45.76
C GLU A 331 -0.08 61.21 -44.80
N LEU A 332 -1.01 61.73 -44.00
CA LEU A 332 -1.76 60.95 -43.01
C LEU A 332 -2.62 59.85 -43.64
N PHE A 333 -3.14 60.06 -44.86
CA PHE A 333 -3.87 59.02 -45.57
C PHE A 333 -2.99 57.85 -46.01
N GLN A 334 -1.73 58.10 -46.39
CA GLN A 334 -0.79 57.03 -46.76
C GLN A 334 -0.36 56.19 -45.55
N GLU A 335 -0.12 56.84 -44.40
CA GLU A 335 0.21 56.13 -43.16
C GLU A 335 -0.94 55.21 -42.71
N LYS A 336 -2.18 55.66 -42.85
CA LYS A 336 -3.38 54.86 -42.53
C LYS A 336 -3.46 53.57 -43.35
N GLU A 337 -3.18 53.64 -44.65
CA GLU A 337 -3.25 52.48 -45.55
C GLU A 337 -2.24 51.38 -45.16
N ASN A 338 -1.04 51.76 -44.72
CA ASN A 338 -0.03 50.79 -44.27
C ASN A 338 -0.45 50.05 -42.99
N VAL A 339 -1.06 50.76 -42.04
CA VAL A 339 -1.55 50.19 -40.77
C VAL A 339 -2.68 49.20 -41.03
N GLU A 340 -3.61 49.53 -41.93
CA GLU A 340 -4.72 48.64 -42.34
C GLU A 340 -4.22 47.32 -42.95
N GLN A 341 -3.12 47.34 -43.71
CA GLN A 341 -2.54 46.12 -44.28
C GLN A 341 -1.98 45.17 -43.22
N VAL A 342 -1.36 45.70 -42.16
CA VAL A 342 -0.84 44.89 -41.04
C VAL A 342 -2.00 44.27 -40.26
N PHE A 343 -3.03 45.07 -39.98
CA PHE A 343 -4.24 44.60 -39.31
C PHE A 343 -4.95 43.48 -40.08
N PHE A 344 -4.99 43.57 -41.43
CA PHE A 344 -5.56 42.52 -42.28
C PHE A 344 -4.83 41.17 -42.15
N LYS A 345 -3.49 41.17 -42.04
CA LYS A 345 -2.70 39.94 -41.85
C LYS A 345 -2.98 39.29 -40.51
N LEU A 346 -3.08 40.07 -39.43
CA LEU A 346 -3.40 39.58 -38.09
C LEU A 346 -4.82 38.99 -38.03
N LYS A 347 -5.79 39.65 -38.70
CA LYS A 347 -7.16 39.16 -38.83
C LYS A 347 -7.25 37.82 -39.57
N GLN A 348 -6.46 37.63 -40.63
CA GLN A 348 -6.46 36.37 -41.39
C GLN A 348 -5.89 35.20 -40.58
N LYS A 349 -4.90 35.47 -39.71
CA LYS A 349 -4.21 34.45 -38.91
C LYS A 349 -4.99 34.02 -37.66
N TRP A 350 -5.58 34.98 -36.95
CA TRP A 350 -6.19 34.72 -35.63
C TRP A 350 -7.67 35.12 -35.51
N GLY A 351 -8.25 35.75 -36.54
CA GLY A 351 -9.64 36.23 -36.50
C GLY A 351 -9.86 37.50 -35.66
N TRP A 352 -8.79 38.13 -35.15
CA TRP A 352 -8.90 39.31 -34.29
C TRP A 352 -9.51 40.52 -35.03
N THR A 353 -10.40 41.22 -34.34
CA THR A 353 -11.03 42.47 -34.80
C THR A 353 -11.16 43.44 -33.63
N GLU A 354 -11.46 44.72 -33.86
CA GLU A 354 -11.67 45.69 -32.78
C GLU A 354 -12.77 45.25 -31.78
N GLN A 355 -13.74 44.46 -32.25
CA GLN A 355 -14.83 43.92 -31.43
C GLN A 355 -14.46 42.61 -30.71
N GLN A 356 -13.39 41.94 -31.15
CA GLN A 356 -12.89 40.68 -30.59
C GLN A 356 -11.36 40.74 -30.48
N PRO A 357 -10.83 41.46 -29.47
CA PRO A 357 -9.40 41.56 -29.25
C PRO A 357 -8.81 40.23 -28.74
N PRO A 358 -7.49 40.02 -28.87
CA PRO A 358 -6.80 38.89 -28.26
C PRO A 358 -7.10 38.84 -26.76
N GLN A 359 -7.49 37.66 -26.27
CA GLN A 359 -7.79 37.45 -24.85
C GLN A 359 -6.50 37.43 -24.03
N ALA A 360 -6.56 37.91 -22.78
CA ALA A 360 -5.43 37.82 -21.87
C ALA A 360 -5.19 36.36 -21.46
N LEU A 361 -3.96 35.87 -21.70
CA LEU A 361 -3.56 34.51 -21.35
C LEU A 361 -3.53 34.35 -19.80
N PRO A 362 -4.23 33.36 -19.22
CA PRO A 362 -4.07 33.00 -17.83
C PRO A 362 -2.60 32.70 -17.48
N SER A 363 -2.12 33.16 -16.32
CA SER A 363 -0.76 32.91 -15.83
C SER A 363 -0.44 31.41 -15.62
N SER A 364 -1.45 30.56 -15.63
CA SER A 364 -1.31 29.11 -15.49
C SER A 364 -1.05 28.38 -16.81
N ILE A 365 -1.07 29.04 -17.97
CA ILE A 365 -0.93 28.37 -19.27
C ILE A 365 0.43 27.70 -19.42
N ASP A 366 1.53 28.39 -19.11
CA ASP A 366 2.87 27.78 -19.13
C ASP A 366 2.95 26.55 -18.23
N SER A 367 2.42 26.66 -16.99
CA SER A 367 2.39 25.53 -16.06
C SER A 367 1.51 24.37 -16.54
N SER A 368 0.48 24.66 -17.34
CA SER A 368 -0.43 23.65 -17.91
C SER A 368 0.22 22.93 -19.09
N ILE A 369 0.98 23.65 -19.92
CA ILE A 369 1.78 23.07 -21.00
C ILE A 369 2.89 22.18 -20.41
N ASP A 370 3.61 22.64 -19.39
CA ASP A 370 4.61 21.84 -18.68
C ASP A 370 4.01 20.58 -18.03
N LYS A 371 2.83 20.71 -17.42
CA LYS A 371 2.11 19.58 -16.84
C LYS A 371 1.67 18.59 -17.92
N LEU A 372 1.20 19.08 -19.06
CA LEU A 372 0.78 18.26 -20.19
C LEU A 372 1.97 17.50 -20.80
N GLU A 373 3.14 18.13 -20.98
CA GLU A 373 4.34 17.43 -21.47
C GLU A 373 4.81 16.34 -20.51
N LYS A 374 4.81 16.61 -19.19
CA LYS A 374 5.13 15.60 -18.18
C LYS A 374 4.13 14.44 -18.18
N LEU A 375 2.85 14.72 -18.32
CA LEU A 375 1.80 13.70 -18.42
C LEU A 375 1.99 12.83 -19.66
N HIS A 376 2.30 13.42 -20.83
CA HIS A 376 2.56 12.64 -22.05
C HIS A 376 3.78 11.73 -21.91
N GLU A 377 4.85 12.19 -21.25
CA GLU A 377 6.02 11.35 -20.97
C GLU A 377 5.68 10.20 -20.01
N GLN A 378 4.89 10.47 -18.95
CA GLN A 378 4.39 9.43 -18.03
C GLN A 378 3.50 8.41 -18.73
N ILE A 379 2.57 8.87 -19.58
CA ILE A 379 1.70 8.01 -20.40
C ILE A 379 2.56 7.07 -21.26
N ARG A 380 3.58 7.61 -21.94
CA ARG A 380 4.49 6.81 -22.79
C ARG A 380 5.28 5.77 -22.00
N GLN A 381 5.74 6.13 -20.81
CA GLN A 381 6.45 5.20 -19.92
C GLN A 381 5.51 4.08 -19.44
N LYS A 382 4.29 4.41 -19.02
CA LYS A 382 3.26 3.45 -18.61
C LYS A 382 2.84 2.52 -19.76
N GLU A 383 2.65 3.04 -20.97
CA GLU A 383 2.37 2.22 -22.16
C GLU A 383 3.48 1.20 -22.43
N THR A 384 4.74 1.61 -22.29
CA THR A 384 5.91 0.73 -22.46
C THR A 384 5.95 -0.34 -21.36
N GLN A 385 5.64 0.03 -20.12
CA GLN A 385 5.59 -0.89 -18.98
C GLN A 385 4.45 -1.92 -19.12
N ILE A 386 3.25 -1.49 -19.51
CA ILE A 386 2.11 -2.38 -19.80
C ILE A 386 2.46 -3.34 -20.93
N GLN A 387 3.11 -2.86 -22.00
CA GLN A 387 3.55 -3.71 -23.10
C GLN A 387 4.56 -4.77 -22.62
N TRP A 388 5.54 -4.38 -21.79
CA TRP A 388 6.51 -5.29 -21.20
C TRP A 388 5.84 -6.34 -20.28
N LEU A 389 4.88 -5.94 -19.44
CA LEU A 389 4.11 -6.85 -18.59
C LEU A 389 3.27 -7.84 -19.42
N LYS A 390 2.66 -7.38 -20.51
CA LYS A 390 1.92 -8.25 -21.45
C LYS A 390 2.84 -9.29 -22.11
N GLU A 391 4.04 -8.91 -22.53
CA GLU A 391 5.03 -9.85 -23.07
C GLU A 391 5.49 -10.88 -22.03
N ARG A 392 5.71 -10.44 -20.78
CA ARG A 392 6.09 -11.30 -19.64
C ARG A 392 4.98 -12.31 -19.33
N LYS A 393 3.73 -11.85 -19.28
CA LYS A 393 2.55 -12.69 -19.07
C LYS A 393 2.41 -13.73 -20.18
N GLN A 394 2.52 -13.33 -21.45
CA GLN A 394 2.48 -14.26 -22.58
C GLN A 394 3.58 -15.32 -22.52
N HIS A 395 4.77 -14.99 -22.00
CA HIS A 395 5.84 -15.97 -21.80
C HIS A 395 5.46 -16.99 -20.72
N VAL A 396 4.89 -16.54 -19.60
CA VAL A 396 4.41 -17.44 -18.53
C VAL A 396 3.23 -18.29 -18.99
N GLU A 397 2.30 -17.73 -19.75
CA GLU A 397 1.19 -18.48 -20.37
C GLU A 397 1.70 -19.55 -21.33
N LYS A 398 2.70 -19.26 -22.17
CA LYS A 398 3.34 -20.28 -23.02
C LYS A 398 4.02 -21.39 -22.21
N GLU A 399 4.63 -21.08 -21.07
CA GLU A 399 5.19 -22.09 -20.16
C GLU A 399 4.08 -22.95 -19.52
N ILE A 400 2.95 -22.33 -19.17
CA ILE A 400 1.76 -23.04 -18.67
C ILE A 400 1.20 -23.95 -19.77
N ASP A 401 1.01 -23.46 -20.99
CA ASP A 401 0.54 -24.22 -22.15
C ASP A 401 1.44 -25.42 -22.44
N GLN A 402 2.77 -25.24 -22.37
CA GLN A 402 3.75 -26.33 -22.52
C GLN A 402 3.66 -27.38 -21.40
N LEU A 403 3.40 -26.94 -20.16
CA LEU A 403 3.19 -27.84 -19.03
C LEU A 403 1.84 -28.59 -19.16
N GLU A 404 0.83 -27.93 -19.69
CA GLU A 404 -0.51 -28.46 -19.93
C GLU A 404 -0.53 -29.49 -21.07
N GLU A 405 0.17 -29.23 -22.18
CA GLU A 405 0.32 -30.16 -23.30
C GLU A 405 1.11 -31.42 -22.89
N LYS A 406 2.11 -31.25 -22.03
CA LYS A 406 2.98 -32.34 -21.54
C LYS A 406 2.32 -33.18 -20.43
N TYR A 407 1.34 -32.62 -19.71
CA TYR A 407 0.62 -33.27 -18.61
C TYR A 407 -0.90 -33.00 -18.68
N PRO A 408 -1.63 -33.67 -19.61
CA PRO A 408 -3.07 -33.43 -19.82
C PRO A 408 -3.98 -33.81 -18.64
N ASP A 409 -3.46 -34.49 -17.61
CA ASP A 409 -4.17 -34.80 -16.37
C ASP A 409 -4.31 -33.57 -15.42
N LEU A 410 -3.69 -32.42 -15.72
CA LEU A 410 -3.76 -31.19 -14.89
C LEU A 410 -5.08 -30.41 -15.05
N ILE A 411 -5.69 -30.44 -16.24
CA ILE A 411 -6.86 -29.61 -16.60
C ILE A 411 -8.19 -30.33 -16.34
N SER A 412 -8.18 -31.64 -16.03
CA SER A 412 -9.44 -32.38 -15.89
C SER A 412 -10.19 -32.02 -14.60
N THR A 413 -11.00 -30.97 -14.65
CA THR A 413 -12.15 -30.76 -13.76
C THR A 413 -13.27 -31.71 -14.19
N THR A 414 -13.08 -33.01 -14.03
CA THR A 414 -14.22 -33.94 -14.09
C THR A 414 -14.81 -34.07 -12.70
N LYS A 415 -15.98 -33.45 -12.54
CA LYS A 415 -16.97 -33.83 -11.52
C LYS A 415 -16.93 -35.35 -11.34
N ASN A 416 -16.75 -35.77 -10.10
CA ASN A 416 -17.01 -37.11 -9.61
C ASN A 416 -18.27 -37.71 -10.27
N LYS A 417 -18.08 -38.48 -11.34
CA LYS A 417 -18.94 -39.61 -11.66
C LYS A 417 -18.14 -40.85 -11.31
N LYS A 418 -18.29 -41.27 -10.05
CA LYS A 418 -18.20 -42.69 -9.71
C LYS A 418 -19.17 -43.42 -10.63
N ASN A 419 -18.68 -44.14 -11.63
CA ASN A 419 -19.26 -45.38 -12.10
C ASN A 419 -18.38 -46.06 -13.15
N TYR A 420 -18.47 -47.39 -13.13
CA TYR A 420 -17.71 -48.43 -13.85
C TYR A 420 -16.37 -48.78 -13.17
N SER A 421 -16.15 -50.00 -12.63
CA SER A 421 -16.95 -51.22 -12.69
C SER A 421 -16.60 -52.20 -11.55
N PRO A 422 -17.56 -52.62 -10.70
CA PRO A 422 -17.51 -53.95 -10.08
C PRO A 422 -17.71 -55.05 -11.13
N LEU A 423 -18.18 -54.69 -12.33
CA LEU A 423 -18.61 -55.60 -13.39
C LEU A 423 -17.49 -56.41 -14.06
N ILE A 424 -16.23 -55.94 -14.12
CA ILE A 424 -15.14 -56.69 -14.79
C ILE A 424 -14.54 -57.75 -13.85
N LEU A 425 -14.48 -57.47 -12.54
CA LEU A 425 -14.09 -58.45 -11.53
C LEU A 425 -15.15 -59.54 -11.35
N THR A 426 -16.44 -59.17 -11.42
CA THR A 426 -17.52 -60.16 -11.39
C THR A 426 -17.59 -60.97 -12.69
N PHE A 427 -17.39 -60.38 -13.88
CA PHE A 427 -17.34 -61.15 -15.14
C PHE A 427 -16.14 -62.10 -15.22
N GLY A 428 -14.95 -61.67 -14.79
CA GLY A 428 -13.76 -62.54 -14.76
C GLY A 428 -13.89 -63.71 -13.78
N GLY A 429 -14.50 -63.47 -12.61
CA GLY A 429 -14.81 -64.51 -11.62
C GLY A 429 -15.88 -65.49 -12.11
N ILE A 430 -16.90 -65.02 -12.82
CA ILE A 430 -17.97 -65.87 -13.38
C ILE A 430 -17.42 -66.75 -14.52
N ILE A 431 -16.55 -66.23 -15.38
CA ILE A 431 -15.93 -67.02 -16.47
C ILE A 431 -14.98 -68.10 -15.91
N ALA A 432 -14.24 -67.80 -14.85
CA ALA A 432 -13.40 -68.78 -14.16
C ALA A 432 -14.23 -69.87 -13.44
N ALA A 433 -15.38 -69.51 -12.87
CA ALA A 433 -16.29 -70.44 -12.21
C ALA A 433 -17.07 -71.34 -13.20
N VAL A 434 -17.46 -70.82 -14.37
CA VAL A 434 -18.09 -71.62 -15.44
C VAL A 434 -17.10 -72.59 -16.08
N GLY A 435 -15.81 -72.25 -16.13
CA GLY A 435 -14.73 -73.12 -16.58
C GLY A 435 -14.48 -74.36 -15.70
N LEU A 436 -15.06 -74.45 -14.49
CA LEU A 436 -14.97 -75.65 -13.64
C LEU A 436 -15.94 -76.77 -14.06
N PHE A 437 -16.95 -76.48 -14.89
CA PHE A 437 -18.01 -77.42 -15.28
C PHE A 437 -17.94 -77.91 -16.74
N LEU A 438 -16.96 -77.47 -17.52
CA LEU A 438 -16.79 -77.85 -18.92
C LEU A 438 -15.85 -79.09 -19.05
N SER A 439 -15.82 -79.74 -20.22
CA SER A 439 -14.99 -80.93 -20.47
C SER A 439 -13.61 -80.54 -21.03
N PHE A 440 -12.58 -81.38 -20.81
CA PHE A 440 -11.25 -81.16 -21.40
C PHE A 440 -11.34 -81.14 -22.95
N PRO A 441 -10.67 -80.19 -23.66
CA PRO A 441 -9.63 -79.25 -23.20
C PRO A 441 -10.11 -77.82 -22.88
N PHE A 442 -11.41 -77.55 -22.91
CA PHE A 442 -11.93 -76.16 -22.86
C PHE A 442 -11.80 -75.49 -21.47
N ASN A 443 -11.70 -76.27 -20.37
CA ASN A 443 -11.49 -75.72 -19.01
C ASN A 443 -10.18 -74.96 -18.84
N LEU A 444 -9.10 -75.47 -19.45
CA LEU A 444 -7.78 -74.89 -19.28
C LEU A 444 -7.69 -73.52 -19.99
N LEU A 445 -8.37 -73.40 -21.12
CA LEU A 445 -8.45 -72.20 -21.94
C LEU A 445 -9.27 -71.09 -21.22
N ALA A 446 -10.40 -71.45 -20.61
CA ALA A 446 -11.21 -70.50 -19.84
C ALA A 446 -10.49 -69.97 -18.58
N PHE A 447 -9.73 -70.83 -17.90
CA PHE A 447 -8.99 -70.45 -16.69
C PHE A 447 -7.81 -69.51 -17.00
N ILE A 448 -7.09 -69.76 -18.09
CA ILE A 448 -5.99 -68.90 -18.56
C ILE A 448 -6.52 -67.53 -18.98
N VAL A 449 -7.66 -67.45 -19.68
CA VAL A 449 -8.28 -66.18 -20.07
C VAL A 449 -8.80 -65.40 -18.84
N GLY A 450 -9.33 -66.08 -17.83
CA GLY A 450 -9.77 -65.45 -16.58
C GLY A 450 -8.60 -64.86 -15.77
N LEU A 451 -7.52 -65.62 -15.59
CA LEU A 451 -6.32 -65.18 -14.86
C LEU A 451 -5.54 -64.08 -15.59
N THR A 452 -5.46 -64.13 -16.92
CA THR A 452 -4.80 -63.08 -17.72
C THR A 452 -5.56 -61.75 -17.65
N CYS A 453 -6.89 -61.75 -17.63
CA CYS A 453 -7.69 -60.54 -17.41
C CYS A 453 -7.49 -59.92 -16.01
N VAL A 454 -7.40 -60.75 -14.96
CA VAL A 454 -7.16 -60.27 -13.59
C VAL A 454 -5.72 -59.76 -13.44
N ALA A 455 -4.73 -60.46 -14.00
CA ALA A 455 -3.34 -60.04 -13.98
C ALA A 455 -3.09 -58.76 -14.80
N ALA A 456 -3.74 -58.61 -15.97
CA ALA A 456 -3.66 -57.39 -16.78
C ALA A 456 -4.27 -56.17 -16.07
N SER A 457 -5.35 -56.37 -15.29
CA SER A 457 -5.96 -55.32 -14.47
C SER A 457 -5.04 -54.87 -13.33
N LEU A 458 -4.37 -55.81 -12.66
CA LEU A 458 -3.41 -55.53 -11.58
C LEU A 458 -2.10 -54.88 -12.10
N LEU A 459 -1.58 -55.34 -13.24
CA LEU A 459 -0.38 -54.77 -13.87
C LEU A 459 -0.62 -53.34 -14.38
N LYS A 460 -1.82 -53.05 -14.92
CA LYS A 460 -2.18 -51.68 -15.35
C LYS A 460 -2.32 -50.70 -14.18
N ASN A 461 -2.63 -51.20 -12.97
CA ASN A 461 -2.63 -50.41 -11.75
C ASN A 461 -1.23 -50.21 -11.13
N TYR A 462 -0.26 -51.09 -11.42
CA TYR A 462 1.12 -50.96 -10.93
C TYR A 462 1.98 -50.02 -11.78
N GLN A 463 1.63 -49.78 -13.05
CA GLN A 463 2.35 -48.83 -13.93
C GLN A 463 1.95 -47.35 -13.77
N LYS A 464 1.03 -47.00 -12.87
CA LYS A 464 0.56 -45.62 -12.65
C LYS A 464 1.09 -44.93 -11.38
N LYS A 465 2.31 -45.28 -10.92
CA LYS A 465 2.98 -44.54 -9.83
C LYS A 465 4.47 -44.30 -10.10
N LYS A 466 4.76 -43.19 -10.80
CA LYS A 466 5.97 -42.34 -10.70
C LYS A 466 5.56 -40.88 -10.95
N PRO A 467 6.27 -39.90 -10.37
CA PRO A 467 5.77 -38.96 -9.36
C PRO A 467 4.87 -37.87 -9.96
N PHE A 468 3.60 -37.85 -9.56
CA PHE A 468 2.64 -36.78 -9.92
C PHE A 468 2.49 -35.73 -8.80
N THR A 469 3.47 -35.64 -7.89
CA THR A 469 3.39 -34.77 -6.70
C THR A 469 4.25 -33.50 -6.75
N ASP A 470 5.25 -33.41 -7.62
CA ASP A 470 6.15 -32.24 -7.69
C ASP A 470 5.78 -31.21 -8.77
N VAL A 471 5.04 -31.59 -9.82
CA VAL A 471 4.72 -30.68 -10.95
C VAL A 471 3.49 -29.80 -10.69
N LYS A 472 2.57 -30.27 -9.83
CA LYS A 472 1.37 -29.52 -9.45
C LYS A 472 1.67 -28.20 -8.70
N PRO A 473 2.57 -28.16 -7.70
CA PRO A 473 2.93 -26.88 -7.07
C PRO A 473 3.60 -25.92 -8.05
N THR A 474 4.47 -26.39 -8.95
CA THR A 474 5.10 -25.52 -9.98
C THR A 474 4.10 -24.98 -11.01
N TRP A 475 3.09 -25.77 -11.39
CA TRP A 475 2.01 -25.30 -12.28
C TRP A 475 1.11 -24.27 -11.55
N GLN A 476 0.77 -24.52 -10.28
CA GLN A 476 0.01 -23.55 -9.46
C GLN A 476 0.79 -22.25 -9.23
N GLU A 477 2.09 -22.33 -9.01
CA GLU A 477 2.97 -21.17 -8.87
C GLU A 477 3.00 -20.32 -10.16
N LYS A 478 3.12 -20.98 -11.33
CA LYS A 478 3.09 -20.30 -12.63
C LYS A 478 1.73 -19.70 -12.95
N LEU A 479 0.63 -20.37 -12.59
CA LEU A 479 -0.73 -19.85 -12.72
C LEU A 479 -0.92 -18.59 -11.86
N LEU A 480 -0.46 -18.65 -10.61
CA LEU A 480 -0.52 -17.52 -9.67
C LEU A 480 0.36 -16.35 -10.12
N GLN A 481 1.50 -16.61 -10.77
CA GLN A 481 2.31 -15.59 -11.43
C GLN A 481 1.57 -14.94 -12.61
N SER A 482 0.83 -15.71 -13.42
CA SER A 482 0.00 -15.16 -14.52
C SER A 482 -1.15 -14.31 -14.00
N ASP A 483 -1.80 -14.73 -12.92
CA ASP A 483 -2.86 -13.96 -12.25
C ASP A 483 -2.31 -12.66 -11.67
N ALA A 484 -1.14 -12.70 -11.02
CA ALA A 484 -0.47 -11.51 -10.49
C ALA A 484 -0.11 -10.50 -11.60
N TYR A 485 0.45 -10.96 -12.73
CA TYR A 485 0.69 -10.08 -13.88
C TYR A 485 -0.61 -9.53 -14.47
N SER A 486 -1.72 -10.28 -14.41
CA SER A 486 -3.03 -9.81 -14.89
C SER A 486 -3.58 -8.68 -14.02
N GLU A 487 -3.42 -8.77 -12.70
CA GLU A 487 -3.81 -7.74 -11.75
C GLU A 487 -2.94 -6.49 -11.90
N GLU A 488 -1.62 -6.64 -12.03
CA GLU A 488 -0.70 -5.52 -12.29
C GLU A 488 -1.02 -4.81 -13.61
N ILE A 489 -1.28 -5.56 -14.70
CA ILE A 489 -1.69 -4.97 -15.98
C ILE A 489 -2.99 -4.18 -15.84
N LEU A 490 -3.97 -4.71 -15.11
CA LEU A 490 -5.28 -4.05 -14.94
C LEU A 490 -5.15 -2.74 -14.18
N ASN A 491 -4.36 -2.72 -13.10
CA ASN A 491 -4.08 -1.52 -12.32
C ASN A 491 -3.36 -0.47 -13.17
N GLU A 492 -2.32 -0.86 -13.91
CA GLU A 492 -1.57 0.06 -14.79
C GLU A 492 -2.43 0.58 -15.96
N GLU A 493 -3.35 -0.23 -16.51
CA GLU A 493 -4.28 0.19 -17.56
C GLU A 493 -5.32 1.21 -17.05
N GLU A 494 -5.82 1.05 -15.81
CA GLU A 494 -6.71 2.02 -15.18
C GLU A 494 -6.00 3.36 -14.95
N ASP A 495 -4.75 3.28 -14.48
CA ASP A 495 -3.88 4.42 -14.26
C ASP A 495 -3.50 5.17 -15.55
N LEU A 496 -3.25 4.42 -16.64
CA LEU A 496 -3.03 4.97 -17.97
C LEU A 496 -4.28 5.73 -18.44
N LYS A 497 -5.46 5.14 -18.28
CA LYS A 497 -6.74 5.75 -18.67
C LYS A 497 -6.99 7.05 -17.91
N ASN A 498 -6.71 7.08 -16.61
CA ASN A 498 -6.83 8.29 -15.79
C ASN A 498 -5.87 9.38 -16.28
N SER A 499 -4.62 9.02 -16.55
CA SER A 499 -3.59 9.95 -17.06
C SER A 499 -3.96 10.51 -18.44
N GLN A 500 -4.47 9.68 -19.34
CA GLN A 500 -4.95 10.08 -20.68
C GLN A 500 -6.17 11.01 -20.59
N GLN A 501 -7.11 10.75 -19.69
CA GLN A 501 -8.25 11.64 -19.47
C GLN A 501 -7.82 13.01 -18.93
N GLU A 502 -6.82 13.06 -18.05
CA GLU A 502 -6.27 14.31 -17.55
C GLU A 502 -5.54 15.09 -18.65
N ALA A 503 -4.73 14.41 -19.46
CA ALA A 503 -4.07 15.00 -20.63
C ALA A 503 -5.09 15.56 -21.62
N GLN A 504 -6.17 14.82 -21.94
CA GLN A 504 -7.24 15.28 -22.84
C GLN A 504 -7.98 16.52 -22.31
N LYS A 505 -8.21 16.61 -20.99
CA LYS A 505 -8.84 17.80 -20.38
C LYS A 505 -7.95 19.03 -20.54
N ILE A 506 -6.65 18.88 -20.33
CA ILE A 506 -5.70 19.99 -20.48
C ILE A 506 -5.58 20.37 -21.96
N ASP A 507 -5.54 19.39 -22.87
CA ASP A 507 -5.48 19.65 -24.32
C ASP A 507 -6.74 20.38 -24.80
N MET A 508 -7.93 19.98 -24.37
CA MET A 508 -9.19 20.67 -24.66
C MET A 508 -9.23 22.10 -24.09
N MET A 509 -8.64 22.32 -22.91
CA MET A 509 -8.49 23.66 -22.32
C MET A 509 -7.52 24.54 -23.14
N LEU A 510 -6.42 23.98 -23.64
CA LEU A 510 -5.48 24.70 -24.52
C LEU A 510 -6.10 24.99 -25.89
N GLN A 511 -6.85 24.06 -26.47
CA GLN A 511 -7.55 24.27 -27.75
C GLN A 511 -8.62 25.36 -27.64
N THR A 512 -9.39 25.39 -26.56
CA THR A 512 -10.41 26.43 -26.33
C THR A 512 -9.82 27.80 -26.10
N THR A 513 -8.58 27.91 -25.59
CA THR A 513 -7.91 29.19 -25.32
C THR A 513 -7.06 29.69 -26.49
N LEU A 514 -6.38 28.81 -27.22
CA LEU A 514 -5.48 29.15 -28.33
C LEU A 514 -6.11 28.99 -29.74
N GLY A 515 -7.31 28.37 -29.84
CA GLY A 515 -8.16 28.42 -31.03
C GLY A 515 -7.74 27.57 -32.23
N HIS A 516 -6.88 26.56 -32.06
CA HIS A 516 -6.42 25.68 -33.15
C HIS A 516 -6.88 24.24 -32.99
N GLU A 517 -7.58 23.71 -34.00
CA GLU A 517 -8.17 22.35 -34.01
C GLU A 517 -7.22 21.25 -34.52
N ASN A 518 -6.00 21.56 -34.98
CA ASN A 518 -5.06 20.55 -35.49
C ASN A 518 -3.60 20.93 -35.19
N ILE A 519 -2.96 20.14 -34.33
CA ILE A 519 -1.64 20.45 -33.77
C ILE A 519 -0.62 19.52 -34.43
N GLU A 520 0.01 19.97 -35.52
CA GLU A 520 1.25 19.34 -36.01
C GLU A 520 2.51 19.88 -35.29
N GLN A 521 2.39 20.97 -34.54
CA GLN A 521 3.50 21.67 -33.86
C GLN A 521 3.29 21.74 -32.34
N SER A 522 4.37 21.69 -31.54
CA SER A 522 4.29 21.76 -30.07
C SER A 522 3.55 23.01 -29.58
N TRP A 523 2.70 22.85 -28.57
CA TRP A 523 1.96 23.92 -27.89
C TRP A 523 2.84 25.11 -27.45
N ARG A 524 4.12 24.87 -27.10
CA ARG A 524 5.06 25.96 -26.76
C ARG A 524 5.33 26.91 -27.92
N SER A 525 5.51 26.37 -29.12
CA SER A 525 5.82 27.18 -30.31
C SER A 525 4.62 28.04 -30.73
N LEU A 526 3.41 27.54 -30.51
CA LEU A 526 2.17 28.28 -30.74
C LEU A 526 2.02 29.41 -29.72
N LEU A 527 2.31 29.16 -28.44
CA LEU A 527 2.26 30.19 -27.39
C LEU A 527 3.20 31.37 -27.68
N GLU A 528 4.44 31.10 -28.06
CA GLU A 528 5.42 32.14 -28.42
C GLU A 528 4.94 32.98 -29.61
N SER A 529 4.35 32.33 -30.63
CA SER A 529 3.80 33.03 -31.78
C SER A 529 2.58 33.89 -31.44
N TYR A 530 1.73 33.43 -30.52
CA TYR A 530 0.53 34.14 -30.07
C TYR A 530 0.91 35.41 -29.28
N GLN A 531 1.86 35.29 -28.34
CA GLN A 531 2.32 36.42 -27.53
C GLN A 531 2.94 37.53 -28.39
N LYS A 532 3.77 37.16 -29.36
CA LYS A 532 4.41 38.11 -30.27
C LYS A 532 3.39 38.85 -31.14
N ASP A 533 2.41 38.13 -31.69
CA ASP A 533 1.38 38.74 -32.54
C ASP A 533 0.40 39.61 -31.71
N GLN A 534 0.19 39.28 -30.43
CA GLN A 534 -0.61 40.09 -29.50
C GLN A 534 0.03 41.47 -29.24
N GLU A 535 1.36 41.52 -29.05
CA GLU A 535 2.09 42.78 -28.90
C GLU A 535 2.01 43.62 -30.18
N GLU A 536 2.15 42.99 -31.34
CA GLU A 536 2.03 43.66 -32.64
C GLU A 536 0.62 44.22 -32.86
N TYR A 537 -0.43 43.48 -32.47
CA TYR A 537 -1.81 43.96 -32.51
C TYR A 537 -2.04 45.20 -31.64
N GLN A 538 -1.56 45.20 -30.39
CA GLN A 538 -1.72 46.35 -29.49
C GLN A 538 -1.03 47.61 -30.05
N ARG A 539 0.17 47.43 -30.61
CA ARG A 539 0.90 48.53 -31.25
C ARG A 539 0.12 49.13 -32.42
N VAL A 540 -0.42 48.29 -33.30
CA VAL A 540 -1.17 48.70 -34.49
C VAL A 540 -2.46 49.46 -34.12
N VAL A 541 -3.21 48.99 -33.11
CA VAL A 541 -4.43 49.67 -32.63
C VAL A 541 -4.12 51.07 -32.06
N LEU A 542 -3.01 51.21 -31.34
CA LEU A 542 -2.56 52.52 -30.84
C LEU A 542 -2.16 53.45 -31.99
N GLU A 543 -1.41 52.96 -32.98
CA GLU A 543 -1.04 53.73 -34.17
C GLU A 543 -2.28 54.16 -34.98
N GLU A 544 -3.27 53.29 -35.14
CA GLU A 544 -4.54 53.62 -35.83
C GLU A 544 -5.34 54.72 -35.12
N SER A 545 -5.50 54.62 -33.79
CA SER A 545 -6.22 55.62 -33.00
C SER A 545 -5.57 57.01 -33.06
N SER A 546 -4.23 57.05 -33.05
CA SER A 546 -3.44 58.28 -33.20
C SER A 546 -3.66 58.93 -34.58
N LEU A 547 -3.63 58.14 -35.65
CA LEU A 547 -3.87 58.61 -37.02
C LEU A 547 -5.30 59.15 -37.21
N GLN A 548 -6.31 58.48 -36.65
CA GLN A 548 -7.69 58.96 -36.69
C GLN A 548 -7.87 60.32 -36.01
N SER A 549 -7.22 60.52 -34.85
CA SER A 549 -7.22 61.81 -34.16
C SER A 549 -6.57 62.92 -34.99
N GLN A 550 -5.41 62.66 -35.60
CA GLN A 550 -4.71 63.65 -36.43
C GLN A 550 -5.51 64.04 -37.68
N LEU A 551 -6.18 63.09 -38.33
CA LEU A 551 -7.06 63.36 -39.48
C LEU A 551 -8.29 64.19 -39.09
N ALA A 552 -8.85 64.00 -37.88
CA ALA A 552 -9.97 64.79 -37.39
C ALA A 552 -9.59 66.27 -37.19
N VAL A 553 -8.41 66.54 -36.61
CA VAL A 553 -7.89 67.90 -36.40
C VAL A 553 -7.72 68.65 -37.72
N VAL A 554 -7.14 67.99 -38.73
CA VAL A 554 -6.96 68.60 -40.07
C VAL A 554 -8.31 68.90 -40.73
N LYS A 555 -9.32 68.04 -40.53
CA LYS A 555 -10.68 68.25 -41.04
C LYS A 555 -11.36 69.45 -40.39
N GLU A 556 -11.20 69.62 -39.07
CA GLU A 556 -11.76 70.75 -38.33
C GLU A 556 -11.13 72.09 -38.75
N GLN A 557 -9.80 72.13 -38.89
CA GLN A 557 -9.09 73.34 -39.36
C GLN A 557 -9.52 73.79 -40.76
N LYS A 558 -9.89 72.84 -41.64
CA LYS A 558 -10.44 73.16 -42.97
C LYS A 558 -11.82 73.83 -42.88
N ILE A 559 -12.68 73.36 -41.97
CA ILE A 559 -14.03 73.92 -41.77
C ILE A 559 -13.94 75.34 -41.21
N ASP A 560 -13.05 75.61 -40.25
CA ASP A 560 -12.84 76.96 -39.69
C ASP A 560 -12.47 77.98 -40.77
N LEU A 561 -11.55 77.61 -41.67
CA LEU A 561 -11.14 78.48 -42.76
C LEU A 561 -12.25 78.76 -43.78
N GLU A 562 -13.16 77.80 -44.03
CA GLU A 562 -14.30 77.99 -44.92
C GLU A 562 -15.33 78.99 -44.37
N ALA A 563 -15.51 79.05 -43.04
CA ALA A 563 -16.47 79.93 -42.37
C ALA A 563 -16.10 81.42 -42.48
N ARG A 564 -14.80 81.75 -42.55
CA ARG A 564 -14.32 83.16 -42.59
C ARG A 564 -14.78 83.95 -43.81
N PHE A 565 -15.23 83.27 -44.87
CA PHE A 565 -15.73 83.90 -46.10
C PHE A 565 -17.24 84.20 -46.10
N GLN A 566 -17.97 83.82 -45.04
CA GLN A 566 -19.43 83.80 -45.02
C GLN A 566 -20.10 85.19 -45.01
N PHE A 567 -19.52 86.20 -44.34
CA PHE A 567 -20.13 87.54 -44.22
C PHE A 567 -20.20 88.31 -45.54
N LEU A 568 -19.34 87.95 -46.49
CA LEU A 568 -19.32 88.54 -47.83
C LEU A 568 -20.33 87.89 -48.78
N ALA A 569 -21.00 86.81 -48.37
CA ALA A 569 -21.89 86.03 -49.24
C ALA A 569 -23.16 86.78 -49.70
N GLU A 570 -23.62 87.80 -48.94
CA GLU A 570 -24.78 88.64 -49.33
C GLU A 570 -24.44 89.70 -50.39
N TRP A 571 -23.17 90.08 -50.48
CA TRP A 571 -22.68 91.14 -51.37
C TRP A 571 -21.76 90.62 -52.49
N LEU A 572 -21.26 89.38 -52.39
CA LEU A 572 -20.34 88.70 -53.33
C LEU A 572 -20.74 87.23 -53.62
N PRO A 573 -20.55 86.73 -54.86
CA PRO A 573 -20.94 85.38 -55.24
C PRO A 573 -19.91 84.31 -54.83
N LEU A 574 -20.01 83.76 -53.60
CA LEU A 574 -19.01 82.86 -52.99
C LEU A 574 -19.43 81.37 -52.84
N ALA A 575 -20.64 80.99 -53.28
CA ALA A 575 -21.17 79.63 -53.12
C ALA A 575 -20.52 78.58 -54.05
N ASP A 576 -20.38 77.33 -53.58
CA ASP A 576 -19.85 76.14 -54.30
C ASP A 576 -18.42 76.23 -54.86
N LYS A 577 -17.59 77.10 -54.29
CA LYS A 577 -16.20 77.31 -54.69
C LYS A 577 -15.21 76.70 -53.70
N SER A 578 -14.11 76.15 -54.22
CA SER A 578 -12.99 75.68 -53.39
C SER A 578 -12.39 76.84 -52.60
N LEU A 579 -11.71 76.54 -51.49
CA LEU A 579 -11.15 77.57 -50.61
C LEU A 579 -10.21 78.55 -51.35
N GLN A 580 -9.51 78.05 -52.38
CA GLN A 580 -8.62 78.83 -53.23
C GLN A 580 -9.37 79.78 -54.19
N GLU A 581 -10.54 79.37 -54.70
CA GLU A 581 -11.36 80.21 -55.61
C GLU A 581 -12.10 81.34 -54.88
N LYS A 582 -12.48 81.14 -53.61
CA LYS A 582 -13.15 82.16 -52.80
C LYS A 582 -12.25 83.38 -52.54
N GLN A 583 -10.95 83.14 -52.39
CA GLN A 583 -9.97 84.18 -52.05
C GLN A 583 -9.74 85.20 -53.18
N ASP A 584 -9.90 84.80 -54.45
CA ASP A 584 -9.74 85.69 -55.60
C ASP A 584 -10.87 86.70 -55.79
N ILE A 585 -12.08 86.39 -55.31
CA ILE A 585 -13.28 87.22 -55.48
C ILE A 585 -13.25 88.43 -54.53
N VAL A 586 -12.83 88.21 -53.28
CA VAL A 586 -12.73 89.24 -52.23
C VAL A 586 -11.80 90.38 -52.63
N LYS A 587 -10.72 90.06 -53.36
CA LYS A 587 -9.71 91.02 -53.81
C LYS A 587 -10.24 92.10 -54.76
N LYS A 588 -11.32 91.83 -55.51
CA LYS A 588 -11.88 92.78 -56.50
C LYS A 588 -12.84 93.81 -55.88
N PHE A 589 -13.57 93.42 -54.84
CA PHE A 589 -14.57 94.25 -54.17
C PHE A 589 -13.96 95.43 -53.40
N ALA A 590 -12.86 95.18 -52.70
CA ALA A 590 -12.21 96.18 -51.85
C ALA A 590 -11.76 97.46 -52.59
N ALA A 591 -11.54 97.39 -53.91
CA ALA A 591 -11.03 98.50 -54.70
C ALA A 591 -12.09 99.57 -55.07
N GLN A 592 -13.38 99.23 -55.15
CA GLN A 592 -14.43 100.16 -55.64
C GLN A 592 -14.89 101.18 -54.59
N MET A 593 -14.92 100.79 -53.32
CA MET A 593 -15.55 101.61 -52.29
C MET A 593 -14.65 102.73 -51.74
N GLN A 594 -13.33 102.60 -51.90
CA GLN A 594 -12.36 103.63 -51.54
C GLN A 594 -12.54 104.95 -52.31
N GLU A 595 -13.13 104.91 -53.51
CA GLU A 595 -13.35 106.08 -54.38
C GLU A 595 -14.49 107.00 -53.89
N THR A 596 -15.52 106.44 -53.24
CA THR A 596 -16.73 107.16 -52.80
C THR A 596 -16.45 108.07 -51.58
N LYS A 597 -15.44 107.73 -50.78
CA LYS A 597 -15.04 108.37 -49.52
C LYS A 597 -14.55 109.82 -49.66
N MET A 598 -13.99 110.17 -50.81
CA MET A 598 -13.31 111.45 -51.02
C MET A 598 -14.23 112.64 -51.29
N SER A 599 -15.53 112.43 -51.51
CA SER A 599 -16.45 113.44 -52.07
C SER A 599 -17.31 114.24 -51.07
N ARG A 600 -17.47 113.80 -49.81
CA ARG A 600 -18.54 114.28 -48.89
C ARG A 600 -18.09 115.11 -47.67
N LEU A 601 -16.90 115.71 -47.66
CA LEU A 601 -16.21 116.22 -46.44
C LEU A 601 -16.41 117.72 -46.06
N GLN A 602 -17.27 118.53 -46.70
CA GLN A 602 -17.21 120.02 -46.59
C GLN A 602 -18.42 120.78 -45.98
N GLN A 603 -19.43 120.17 -45.33
CA GLN A 603 -20.60 120.93 -44.79
C GLN A 603 -20.64 121.08 -43.24
N PRO A 604 -21.15 122.22 -42.68
CA PRO A 604 -21.19 122.47 -41.23
C PRO A 604 -22.30 121.74 -40.44
N SER A 605 -23.41 121.34 -41.06
CA SER A 605 -24.43 120.48 -40.42
C SER A 605 -23.91 119.06 -40.15
N THR A 606 -22.85 118.65 -40.84
CA THR A 606 -22.15 117.37 -40.64
C THR A 606 -21.36 117.32 -39.33
N LEU A 607 -20.93 118.46 -38.78
CA LEU A 607 -20.08 118.50 -37.58
C LEU A 607 -20.92 118.43 -36.29
N LEU A 608 -22.08 119.10 -36.28
CA LEU A 608 -23.06 118.96 -35.20
C LEU A 608 -23.76 117.59 -35.27
N ALA A 609 -24.06 117.10 -36.49
CA ALA A 609 -24.57 115.74 -36.70
C ALA A 609 -23.51 114.70 -36.34
N GLN A 610 -22.21 114.92 -36.62
CA GLN A 610 -21.13 114.06 -36.15
C GLN A 610 -21.04 114.02 -34.63
N GLN A 611 -21.21 115.14 -33.93
CA GLN A 611 -21.13 115.15 -32.47
C GLN A 611 -22.33 114.47 -31.81
N LEU A 612 -23.50 114.58 -32.42
CA LEU A 612 -24.72 113.95 -31.94
C LEU A 612 -24.78 112.47 -32.34
N LYS A 613 -24.37 112.15 -33.56
CA LYS A 613 -24.10 110.80 -34.03
C LYS A 613 -23.04 110.16 -33.16
N GLN A 614 -21.92 110.80 -32.83
CA GLN A 614 -20.93 110.29 -31.87
C GLN A 614 -21.52 110.04 -30.49
N THR A 615 -22.38 110.91 -29.96
CA THR A 615 -22.94 110.69 -28.62
C THR A 615 -24.04 109.61 -28.62
N LYS A 616 -24.82 109.53 -29.71
CA LYS A 616 -25.81 108.45 -29.95
C LYS A 616 -25.15 107.13 -30.27
N GLU A 617 -24.10 107.13 -31.10
CA GLU A 617 -23.19 106.01 -31.34
C GLU A 617 -22.52 105.65 -30.02
N GLU A 618 -22.11 106.55 -29.15
CA GLU A 618 -21.59 106.16 -27.83
C GLU A 618 -22.66 105.45 -26.98
N ARG A 619 -23.93 105.87 -26.99
CA ARG A 619 -25.02 105.16 -26.27
C ARG A 619 -25.44 103.88 -26.96
N ASP A 620 -25.55 103.91 -28.28
CA ASP A 620 -26.01 102.81 -29.12
C ASP A 620 -24.89 101.79 -29.29
N GLU A 621 -23.62 102.15 -29.42
CA GLU A 621 -22.46 101.28 -29.24
C GLU A 621 -22.44 100.73 -27.82
N LEU A 622 -22.69 101.52 -26.78
CA LEU A 622 -22.77 100.99 -25.41
C LEU A 622 -23.94 100.01 -25.26
N PHE A 623 -25.06 100.23 -25.95
CA PHE A 623 -26.21 99.33 -26.01
C PHE A 623 -25.95 98.09 -26.88
N THR A 624 -25.30 98.22 -28.05
CA THR A 624 -25.01 97.17 -29.04
C THR A 624 -23.82 96.32 -28.62
N SER A 625 -22.76 96.92 -28.09
CA SER A 625 -21.64 96.22 -27.44
C SER A 625 -22.11 95.37 -26.25
N ASN A 626 -23.19 95.78 -25.58
CA ASN A 626 -23.83 95.02 -24.51
C ASN A 626 -25.19 94.41 -24.92
N ALA A 627 -25.56 94.42 -26.20
CA ALA A 627 -26.86 93.90 -26.67
C ALA A 627 -26.84 92.37 -26.67
N SER A 628 -25.69 91.80 -27.03
CA SER A 628 -25.42 90.37 -26.84
C SER A 628 -25.60 89.97 -25.38
N LEU A 629 -25.17 90.79 -24.42
CA LEU A 629 -25.35 90.54 -22.98
C LEU A 629 -26.83 90.62 -22.57
N LEU A 630 -27.61 91.57 -23.13
CA LEU A 630 -29.06 91.68 -22.87
C LEU A 630 -29.86 90.54 -23.50
N GLU A 631 -29.52 90.11 -24.72
CA GLU A 631 -30.17 89.01 -25.44
C GLU A 631 -29.84 87.65 -24.80
N THR A 632 -28.60 87.46 -24.35
CA THR A 632 -28.18 86.27 -23.58
C THR A 632 -28.98 86.13 -22.29
N VAL A 633 -29.39 87.27 -21.73
CA VAL A 633 -30.14 87.39 -20.46
C VAL A 633 -31.67 87.43 -20.67
N GLY A 634 -32.13 87.66 -21.90
CA GLY A 634 -33.55 87.66 -22.28
C GLY A 634 -34.32 88.92 -21.87
N LEU A 635 -33.64 90.06 -21.71
CA LEU A 635 -34.27 91.33 -21.35
C LEU A 635 -34.40 92.23 -22.57
N GLU A 636 -35.61 92.73 -22.83
CA GLU A 636 -35.90 93.62 -23.97
C GLU A 636 -35.55 95.08 -23.68
N GLN A 637 -35.52 95.48 -22.40
CA GLN A 637 -35.20 96.86 -22.00
C GLN A 637 -34.19 96.94 -20.86
N PRO A 638 -33.23 97.90 -20.92
CA PRO A 638 -32.25 98.12 -19.85
C PRO A 638 -32.86 98.46 -18.47
N THR A 639 -34.13 98.87 -18.41
CA THR A 639 -34.86 99.20 -17.17
C THR A 639 -35.18 97.99 -16.29
N GLU A 640 -35.16 96.78 -16.83
CA GLU A 640 -35.51 95.54 -16.12
C GLU A 640 -34.30 94.85 -15.45
N ILE A 641 -33.08 95.33 -15.76
CA ILE A 641 -31.80 94.79 -15.28
C ILE A 641 -31.75 94.63 -13.73
N PRO A 642 -32.21 95.60 -12.90
CA PRO A 642 -32.10 95.46 -11.44
C PRO A 642 -32.91 94.30 -10.85
N LEU A 643 -34.07 93.99 -11.45
CA LEU A 643 -34.96 92.93 -10.96
C LEU A 643 -34.43 91.54 -11.37
N TRP A 644 -33.84 91.45 -12.56
CA TRP A 644 -33.20 90.24 -13.06
C TRP A 644 -31.95 89.85 -12.26
N ILE A 645 -31.07 90.81 -11.91
CA ILE A 645 -29.86 90.54 -11.11
C ILE A 645 -30.21 89.83 -9.79
N LYS A 646 -31.28 90.27 -9.11
CA LYS A 646 -31.75 89.66 -7.85
C LYS A 646 -32.27 88.23 -8.02
N GLN A 647 -32.88 87.92 -9.17
CA GLN A 647 -33.35 86.57 -9.49
C GLN A 647 -32.18 85.64 -9.84
N TRP A 648 -31.19 86.14 -10.57
CA TRP A 648 -29.97 85.42 -10.94
C TRP A 648 -29.12 85.04 -9.71
N GLU A 649 -28.93 85.96 -8.75
CA GLU A 649 -28.18 85.67 -7.51
C GLU A 649 -28.80 84.52 -6.70
N ASN A 650 -30.13 84.46 -6.62
CA ASN A 650 -30.83 83.38 -5.93
C ASN A 650 -30.73 82.05 -6.69
N MET A 651 -30.67 82.08 -8.01
CA MET A 651 -30.47 80.89 -8.84
C MET A 651 -29.03 80.35 -8.68
N GLN A 652 -28.02 81.21 -8.70
CA GLN A 652 -26.62 80.80 -8.50
C GLN A 652 -26.39 80.17 -7.14
N LYS A 653 -27.00 80.70 -6.07
CA LYS A 653 -26.95 80.04 -4.75
C LYS A 653 -27.47 78.60 -4.77
N LYS A 654 -28.51 78.33 -5.56
CA LYS A 654 -29.06 76.97 -5.73
C LYS A 654 -28.17 76.08 -6.60
N LEU A 655 -27.51 76.64 -7.62
CA LEU A 655 -26.58 75.90 -8.48
C LEU A 655 -25.27 75.56 -7.74
N ASN A 656 -24.70 76.49 -6.98
CA ASN A 656 -23.54 76.21 -6.13
C ASN A 656 -23.86 75.11 -5.11
N ARG A 657 -25.04 75.17 -4.48
CA ARG A 657 -25.51 74.11 -3.56
C ARG A 657 -25.68 72.76 -4.29
N LYS A 658 -26.16 72.77 -5.54
CA LYS A 658 -26.28 71.58 -6.39
C LYS A 658 -24.91 70.96 -6.70
N GLU A 659 -23.91 71.78 -7.04
CA GLU A 659 -22.54 71.31 -7.35
C GLU A 659 -21.83 70.77 -6.11
N GLU A 660 -21.96 71.44 -4.96
CA GLU A 660 -21.45 70.96 -3.67
C GLU A 660 -22.04 69.58 -3.33
N LEU A 661 -23.36 69.43 -3.45
CA LEU A 661 -24.03 68.15 -3.22
C LEU A 661 -23.64 67.11 -4.27
N ALA A 662 -23.49 67.48 -5.54
CA ALA A 662 -23.07 66.56 -6.60
C ALA A 662 -21.66 66.00 -6.36
N ALA A 663 -20.72 66.83 -5.90
CA ALA A 663 -19.36 66.42 -5.58
C ALA A 663 -19.31 65.40 -4.43
N ILE A 664 -20.20 65.54 -3.44
CA ILE A 664 -20.29 64.64 -2.28
C ILE A 664 -21.04 63.36 -2.64
N LEU A 665 -22.11 63.44 -3.43
CA LEU A 665 -23.08 62.36 -3.61
C LEU A 665 -22.84 61.48 -4.84
N ARG A 666 -22.26 61.99 -5.95
CA ARG A 666 -21.95 61.16 -7.14
C ARG A 666 -21.06 59.93 -6.83
N PRO A 667 -20.05 60.01 -5.96
CA PRO A 667 -19.27 58.84 -5.57
C PRO A 667 -20.06 57.83 -4.71
N ILE A 668 -21.06 58.29 -3.96
CA ILE A 668 -21.84 57.48 -3.01
C ILE A 668 -23.05 56.81 -3.72
N PHE A 669 -23.63 57.49 -4.71
CA PHE A 669 -24.78 57.05 -5.50
C PHE A 669 -24.43 57.03 -7.00
N PRO A 670 -23.74 56.00 -7.50
CA PRO A 670 -23.40 55.88 -8.92
C PRO A 670 -24.62 55.52 -9.79
N GLU A 671 -25.67 54.94 -9.20
CA GLU A 671 -26.92 54.57 -9.85
C GLU A 671 -28.13 55.08 -9.05
N ASP A 672 -29.22 55.39 -9.75
CA ASP A 672 -30.46 55.84 -9.14
C ASP A 672 -31.14 54.69 -8.37
N ILE A 673 -31.31 54.87 -7.05
CA ILE A 673 -31.94 53.88 -6.16
C ILE A 673 -33.09 54.52 -5.38
N ASN A 674 -34.15 53.76 -5.13
CA ASN A 674 -35.27 54.17 -4.27
C ASN A 674 -35.04 53.76 -2.80
N TYR A 675 -35.60 54.51 -1.85
CA TYR A 675 -35.48 54.26 -0.40
C TYR A 675 -35.98 52.87 0.01
N ASP A 676 -37.09 52.41 -0.57
CA ASP A 676 -37.63 51.08 -0.29
C ASP A 676 -36.69 49.96 -0.75
N GLN A 677 -36.05 50.15 -1.90
CA GLN A 677 -35.06 49.21 -2.44
C GLN A 677 -33.80 49.19 -1.56
N LEU A 678 -33.31 50.36 -1.13
CA LEU A 678 -32.19 50.47 -0.20
C LEU A 678 -32.47 49.75 1.12
N THR A 679 -33.66 49.95 1.67
CA THR A 679 -34.09 49.32 2.93
C THR A 679 -34.21 47.80 2.78
N GLN A 680 -34.77 47.32 1.66
CA GLN A 680 -34.83 45.87 1.36
C GLN A 680 -33.44 45.25 1.22
N TYR A 681 -32.49 45.92 0.55
CA TYR A 681 -31.12 45.43 0.44
C TYR A 681 -30.42 45.37 1.81
N LEU A 682 -30.66 46.36 2.67
CA LEU A 682 -30.10 46.40 4.02
C LEU A 682 -30.64 45.26 4.89
N THR A 683 -31.96 45.06 4.91
CA THR A 683 -32.60 43.95 5.65
C THR A 683 -32.12 42.60 5.14
N LYS A 684 -32.09 42.39 3.81
CA LYS A 684 -31.62 41.13 3.21
C LYS A 684 -30.17 40.83 3.58
N ASN A 685 -29.32 41.85 3.61
CA ASN A 685 -27.91 41.70 3.98
C ASN A 685 -27.75 41.36 5.46
N GLN A 686 -28.54 41.98 6.34
CA GLN A 686 -28.53 41.70 7.79
C GLN A 686 -29.03 40.29 8.11
N THR A 687 -30.16 39.86 7.52
CA THR A 687 -30.65 38.49 7.71
C THR A 687 -29.63 37.46 7.24
N LYS A 688 -28.94 37.70 6.11
CA LYS A 688 -27.91 36.79 5.62
C LYS A 688 -26.69 36.73 6.55
N GLN A 689 -26.30 37.84 7.16
CA GLN A 689 -25.23 37.86 8.17
C GLN A 689 -25.62 37.08 9.44
N GLU A 690 -26.87 37.21 9.90
CA GLU A 690 -27.40 36.47 11.05
C GLU A 690 -27.40 34.96 10.79
N GLU A 691 -27.94 34.52 9.63
CA GLU A 691 -27.93 33.11 9.20
C GLU A 691 -26.51 32.54 9.15
N ASN A 692 -25.57 33.28 8.54
CA ASN A 692 -24.18 32.84 8.44
C ASN A 692 -23.52 32.78 9.84
N GLN A 693 -23.83 33.71 10.74
CA GLN A 693 -23.31 33.71 12.10
C GLN A 693 -23.82 32.52 12.92
N GLU A 694 -25.09 32.18 12.81
CA GLU A 694 -25.67 30.97 13.44
C GLU A 694 -25.01 29.70 12.90
N THR A 695 -24.82 29.62 11.58
CA THR A 695 -24.15 28.49 10.93
C THR A 695 -22.69 28.35 11.38
N ILE A 696 -21.95 29.46 11.47
CA ILE A 696 -20.57 29.48 11.99
C ILE A 696 -20.54 28.95 13.43
N ASN A 697 -21.43 29.41 14.30
CA ASN A 697 -21.47 28.97 15.70
C ASN A 697 -21.76 27.46 15.79
N HIS A 698 -22.72 26.96 15.02
CA HIS A 698 -23.06 25.53 14.98
C HIS A 698 -21.86 24.68 14.50
N LEU A 699 -21.21 25.07 13.41
CA LEU A 699 -20.04 24.35 12.88
C LEU A 699 -18.86 24.35 13.87
N LEU A 700 -18.65 25.45 14.60
CA LEU A 700 -17.63 25.52 15.66
C LEU A 700 -17.92 24.55 16.81
N GLU A 701 -19.17 24.47 17.27
CA GLU A 701 -19.59 23.53 18.31
C GLU A 701 -19.41 22.07 17.86
N GLU A 702 -19.85 21.73 16.65
CA GLU A 702 -19.69 20.38 16.11
C GLU A 702 -18.21 20.02 15.92
N LYS A 703 -17.41 20.94 15.40
CA LYS A 703 -15.96 20.76 15.26
C LYS A 703 -15.30 20.50 16.60
N GLN A 704 -15.61 21.29 17.62
CA GLN A 704 -15.03 21.14 18.95
C GLN A 704 -15.42 19.80 19.60
N ARG A 705 -16.68 19.37 19.42
CA ARG A 705 -17.15 18.05 19.87
C ARG A 705 -16.36 16.91 19.18
N LEU A 706 -16.16 16.99 17.87
CA LEU A 706 -15.39 16.01 17.11
C LEU A 706 -13.91 16.00 17.53
N GLN A 707 -13.30 17.15 17.79
CA GLN A 707 -11.92 17.24 18.28
C GLN A 707 -11.73 16.54 19.64
N LEU A 708 -12.64 16.75 20.59
CA LEU A 708 -12.61 16.06 21.88
C LEU A 708 -12.79 14.55 21.75
N GLN A 709 -13.64 14.10 20.81
CA GLN A 709 -13.82 12.69 20.51
C GLN A 709 -12.53 12.06 19.96
N VAL A 710 -11.84 12.75 19.05
CA VAL A 710 -10.54 12.31 18.51
C VAL A 710 -9.48 12.23 19.61
N GLU A 711 -9.38 13.25 20.48
CA GLU A 711 -8.41 13.26 21.58
C GLU A 711 -8.65 12.12 22.58
N TYR A 712 -9.91 11.78 22.85
CA TYR A 712 -10.27 10.63 23.67
C TYR A 712 -9.84 9.31 23.03
N LEU A 713 -10.08 9.12 21.74
CA LEU A 713 -9.75 7.90 21.01
C LEU A 713 -8.23 7.68 20.87
N GLN A 714 -7.44 8.75 20.73
CA GLN A 714 -5.98 8.68 20.61
C GLN A 714 -5.24 8.28 21.89
N LYS A 715 -5.88 8.31 23.06
CA LYS A 715 -5.24 7.86 24.31
C LYS A 715 -5.10 6.34 24.42
N ASN A 716 -5.80 5.56 23.59
CA ASN A 716 -5.86 4.10 23.69
C ASN A 716 -4.76 3.39 22.88
N GLY A 717 -3.51 3.51 23.31
CA GLY A 717 -2.42 2.64 22.84
C GLY A 717 -2.07 2.78 21.34
N THR A 718 -0.99 2.12 20.91
CA THR A 718 -0.48 2.22 19.54
C THR A 718 -0.73 0.90 18.82
N LEU A 719 -1.44 0.94 17.69
CA LEU A 719 -1.73 -0.23 16.86
C LEU A 719 -0.44 -1.01 16.49
N ASP A 720 0.67 -0.29 16.31
CA ASP A 720 2.01 -0.84 16.09
C ASP A 720 2.45 -1.84 17.18
N MET A 721 2.15 -1.56 18.45
CA MET A 721 2.49 -2.46 19.56
C MET A 721 1.69 -3.76 19.47
N LEU A 722 0.43 -3.68 19.04
CA LEU A 722 -0.43 -4.87 18.87
C LEU A 722 0.03 -5.72 17.69
N TYR A 723 0.43 -5.13 16.56
CA TYR A 723 1.03 -5.88 15.45
C TYR A 723 2.37 -6.53 15.82
N GLN A 724 3.21 -5.83 16.59
CA GLN A 724 4.45 -6.41 17.09
C GLN A 724 4.19 -7.62 18.00
N GLU A 725 3.20 -7.50 18.88
CA GLU A 725 2.74 -8.59 19.75
C GLU A 725 2.15 -9.76 18.95
N GLU A 726 1.39 -9.49 17.87
CA GLU A 726 0.87 -10.52 16.96
C GLU A 726 2.00 -11.28 16.28
N SER A 727 2.99 -10.57 15.74
CA SER A 727 4.16 -11.17 15.10
C SER A 727 4.96 -12.07 16.04
N ARG A 728 5.11 -11.63 17.31
CA ARG A 728 5.72 -12.45 18.37
C ARG A 728 4.91 -13.73 18.60
N MET A 729 3.59 -13.63 18.81
CA MET A 729 2.74 -14.80 19.03
C MET A 729 2.74 -15.76 17.85
N LEU A 730 2.68 -15.27 16.60
CA LEU A 730 2.76 -16.10 15.41
C LEU A 730 4.08 -16.87 15.33
N SER A 731 5.20 -16.25 15.71
CA SER A 731 6.50 -16.91 15.77
C SER A 731 6.52 -18.04 16.81
N GLU A 732 5.98 -17.79 18.00
CA GLU A 732 5.87 -18.80 19.06
C GLU A 732 4.93 -19.97 18.68
N ILE A 733 3.81 -19.66 18.02
CA ILE A 733 2.87 -20.65 17.46
C ILE A 733 3.58 -21.50 16.42
N HIS A 734 4.33 -20.87 15.51
CA HIS A 734 5.05 -21.57 14.45
C HIS A 734 6.10 -22.54 15.03
N GLU A 735 6.91 -22.11 16.00
CA GLU A 735 7.89 -22.97 16.67
C GLU A 735 7.21 -24.17 17.35
N THR A 736 6.11 -23.92 18.06
CA THR A 736 5.36 -24.96 18.78
C THR A 736 4.69 -25.94 17.80
N ALA A 737 4.13 -25.44 16.70
CA ALA A 737 3.50 -26.25 15.65
C ALA A 737 4.53 -27.10 14.90
N LEU A 738 5.72 -26.55 14.63
CA LEU A 738 6.83 -27.27 14.01
C LEU A 738 7.33 -28.41 14.90
N ARG A 739 7.46 -28.16 16.21
CA ARG A 739 7.84 -29.21 17.16
C ARG A 739 6.80 -30.32 17.21
N TRP A 740 5.51 -29.95 17.27
CA TRP A 740 4.43 -30.93 17.29
C TRP A 740 4.37 -31.80 16.02
N SER A 741 4.53 -31.18 14.84
CA SER A 741 4.50 -31.88 13.56
C SER A 741 5.71 -32.82 13.40
N THR A 742 6.90 -32.36 13.81
CA THR A 742 8.14 -33.15 13.82
C THR A 742 7.97 -34.40 14.69
N ASN A 743 7.54 -34.22 15.94
CA ASN A 743 7.30 -35.33 16.85
C ASN A 743 6.25 -36.31 16.29
N ARG A 744 5.23 -35.81 15.58
CA ARG A 744 4.20 -36.67 14.96
C ARG A 744 4.78 -37.52 13.84
N LEU A 745 5.63 -36.95 13.00
CA LEU A 745 6.32 -37.68 11.93
C LEU A 745 7.30 -38.71 12.50
N LEU A 746 8.07 -38.34 13.54
CA LEU A 746 8.97 -39.28 14.22
C LEU A 746 8.23 -40.47 14.80
N VAL A 747 7.08 -40.25 15.44
CA VAL A 747 6.23 -41.35 15.95
C VAL A 747 5.79 -42.28 14.82
N ALA A 748 5.35 -41.73 13.68
CA ALA A 748 4.95 -42.55 12.52
C ALA A 748 6.13 -43.37 11.99
N PHE A 749 7.24 -42.73 11.65
CA PHE A 749 8.42 -43.42 11.10
C PHE A 749 9.00 -44.47 12.03
N LEU A 750 9.14 -44.16 13.32
CA LEU A 750 9.65 -45.13 14.29
C LEU A 750 8.70 -46.31 14.47
N SER A 751 7.38 -46.10 14.40
CA SER A 751 6.39 -47.20 14.46
C SER A 751 6.48 -48.11 13.23
N ASP A 752 6.67 -47.53 12.04
CA ASP A 752 6.84 -48.30 10.80
C ASP A 752 8.12 -49.14 10.85
N LEU A 753 9.24 -48.53 11.27
CA LEU A 753 10.51 -49.23 11.45
C LEU A 753 10.39 -50.36 12.49
N ALA A 754 9.68 -50.12 13.60
CA ALA A 754 9.43 -51.15 14.61
C ALA A 754 8.70 -52.36 14.02
N THR A 755 7.72 -52.09 13.15
CA THR A 755 6.89 -53.09 12.50
C THR A 755 7.73 -53.92 11.52
N GLU A 756 8.52 -53.25 10.68
CA GLU A 756 9.39 -53.92 9.70
C GLU A 756 10.46 -54.80 10.36
N LEU A 757 11.12 -54.29 11.41
CA LEU A 757 12.10 -55.07 12.18
C LEU A 757 11.46 -56.31 12.83
N SER A 758 10.24 -56.16 13.35
CA SER A 758 9.47 -57.28 13.92
C SER A 758 9.10 -58.31 12.85
N GLU A 759 8.65 -57.90 11.67
CA GLU A 759 8.27 -58.81 10.58
C GLU A 759 9.44 -59.64 10.04
N GLN A 760 10.66 -59.08 10.04
CA GLN A 760 11.85 -59.78 9.53
C GLN A 760 12.54 -60.67 10.58
N GLN A 761 12.73 -60.18 11.81
CA GLN A 761 13.56 -60.87 12.81
C GLN A 761 12.79 -61.92 13.63
N LEU A 762 11.50 -61.66 13.92
CA LEU A 762 10.71 -62.54 14.78
C LEU A 762 10.53 -63.95 14.18
N PRO A 763 10.24 -64.15 12.88
CA PRO A 763 10.09 -65.49 12.33
C PRO A 763 11.37 -66.34 12.42
N GLN A 764 12.54 -65.72 12.22
CA GLN A 764 13.83 -66.40 12.31
C GLN A 764 14.16 -66.78 13.75
N LEU A 765 13.90 -65.88 14.70
CA LEU A 765 14.05 -66.12 16.13
C LEU A 765 13.15 -67.27 16.59
N LEU A 766 11.87 -67.25 16.23
CA LEU A 766 10.92 -68.29 16.60
C LEU A 766 11.26 -69.64 15.97
N LYS A 767 11.82 -69.66 14.75
CA LYS A 767 12.33 -70.88 14.14
C LYS A 767 13.47 -71.50 14.95
N GLN A 768 14.45 -70.71 15.37
CA GLN A 768 15.55 -71.21 16.21
C GLN A 768 15.09 -71.56 17.63
N ALA A 769 14.16 -70.78 18.20
CA ALA A 769 13.57 -71.07 19.50
C ALA A 769 12.76 -72.37 19.47
N SER A 770 12.09 -72.68 18.36
CA SER A 770 11.40 -73.95 18.14
C SER A 770 12.37 -75.14 18.24
N TYR A 771 13.56 -75.02 17.66
CA TYR A 771 14.58 -76.06 17.72
C TYR A 771 15.04 -76.32 19.16
N TYR A 772 15.48 -75.26 19.87
CA TYR A 772 15.92 -75.39 21.27
C TYR A 772 14.80 -75.83 22.20
N PHE A 773 13.56 -75.38 21.98
CA PHE A 773 12.43 -75.76 22.80
C PHE A 773 12.05 -77.22 22.58
N SER A 774 12.12 -77.70 21.34
CA SER A 774 11.94 -79.12 21.03
C SER A 774 13.00 -79.99 21.69
N LEU A 775 14.27 -79.55 21.68
CA LEU A 775 15.37 -80.24 22.36
C LEU A 775 15.14 -80.30 23.89
N LEU A 776 14.81 -79.17 24.52
CA LEU A 776 14.58 -79.10 25.97
C LEU A 776 13.39 -79.95 26.42
N THR A 777 12.34 -80.04 25.59
CA THR A 777 11.10 -80.76 25.89
C THR A 777 11.07 -82.19 25.36
N ASN A 778 12.21 -82.70 24.88
CA ASN A 778 12.36 -84.03 24.27
C ASN A 778 11.32 -84.31 23.17
N GLY A 779 11.04 -83.31 22.33
CA GLY A 779 10.10 -83.39 21.21
C GLY A 779 8.62 -83.19 21.57
N SER A 780 8.28 -82.98 22.85
CA SER A 780 6.89 -82.79 23.30
C SER A 780 6.25 -81.54 22.67
N TYR A 781 7.06 -80.51 22.40
CA TYR A 781 6.68 -79.34 21.62
C TYR A 781 7.59 -79.21 20.41
N LYS A 782 7.01 -79.03 19.22
CA LYS A 782 7.75 -79.01 17.95
C LYS A 782 7.99 -77.61 17.41
N LYS A 783 7.14 -76.65 17.77
CA LYS A 783 7.19 -75.31 17.23
C LYS A 783 6.80 -74.26 18.26
N VAL A 784 7.43 -73.09 18.15
CA VAL A 784 7.04 -71.86 18.81
C VAL A 784 6.53 -70.90 17.74
N THR A 785 5.33 -70.35 17.92
CA THR A 785 4.70 -69.42 16.97
C THR A 785 4.24 -68.15 17.68
N SER A 786 3.94 -67.11 16.91
CA SER A 786 3.21 -65.94 17.40
C SER A 786 1.87 -65.86 16.70
N ILE A 787 0.76 -65.87 17.45
CA ILE A 787 -0.62 -65.76 16.96
C ILE A 787 -1.23 -64.53 17.61
N GLU A 788 -1.67 -63.56 16.82
CA GLU A 788 -2.17 -62.25 17.31
C GLU A 788 -1.18 -61.56 18.27
N GLY A 789 0.12 -61.79 18.06
CA GLY A 789 1.20 -61.27 18.89
C GLY A 789 1.54 -62.12 20.13
N VAL A 790 0.70 -63.09 20.52
CA VAL A 790 0.95 -63.96 21.68
C VAL A 790 1.89 -65.10 21.30
N ILE A 791 2.89 -65.39 22.14
CA ILE A 791 3.80 -66.53 21.96
C ILE A 791 3.09 -67.82 22.36
N ASN A 792 3.11 -68.79 21.45
CA ASN A 792 2.46 -70.08 21.60
C ASN A 792 3.44 -71.23 21.41
N ALA A 793 3.29 -72.27 22.23
CA ALA A 793 3.97 -73.56 22.10
C ALA A 793 3.04 -74.56 21.40
N VAL A 794 3.52 -75.15 20.31
CA VAL A 794 2.75 -76.09 19.47
C VAL A 794 3.27 -77.50 19.70
N SER A 795 2.41 -78.37 20.22
CA SER A 795 2.60 -79.83 20.25
C SER A 795 1.91 -80.50 19.06
N ASP A 796 1.96 -81.82 18.98
CA ASP A 796 1.23 -82.58 17.95
C ASP A 796 -0.30 -82.53 18.12
N GLU A 797 -0.77 -82.28 19.34
CA GLU A 797 -2.18 -82.39 19.71
C GLU A 797 -2.85 -81.03 19.90
N ALA A 798 -2.10 -80.01 20.33
CA ALA A 798 -2.66 -78.71 20.69
C ALA A 798 -1.65 -77.57 20.58
N THR A 799 -2.18 -76.35 20.56
CA THR A 799 -1.41 -75.11 20.70
C THR A 799 -1.74 -74.49 22.04
N PHE A 800 -0.70 -74.19 22.83
CA PHE A 800 -0.82 -73.62 24.15
C PHE A 800 -0.20 -72.23 24.16
N ALA A 801 -0.92 -71.25 24.68
CA ALA A 801 -0.33 -69.94 24.94
C ALA A 801 0.69 -70.03 26.09
N ILE A 802 1.69 -69.15 26.10
CA ILE A 802 2.78 -69.18 27.09
C ILE A 802 2.29 -69.20 28.55
N TYR A 803 1.16 -68.57 28.85
CA TYR A 803 0.58 -68.51 30.19
C TYR A 803 -0.19 -69.79 30.58
N GLU A 804 -0.51 -70.67 29.63
CA GLU A 804 -1.15 -71.97 29.88
C GLU A 804 -0.13 -73.08 30.19
N LEU A 805 1.17 -72.81 29.98
CA LEU A 805 2.25 -73.76 30.23
C LEU A 805 2.57 -73.88 31.72
N SER A 806 2.97 -75.09 32.14
CA SER A 806 3.53 -75.30 33.49
C SER A 806 4.77 -74.43 33.71
N THR A 807 5.07 -74.05 34.96
CA THR A 807 6.21 -73.18 35.30
C THR A 807 7.52 -73.69 34.69
N GLY A 808 7.83 -74.98 34.81
CA GLY A 808 9.05 -75.54 34.23
C GLY A 808 9.06 -75.58 32.69
N THR A 809 7.91 -75.80 32.05
CA THR A 809 7.79 -75.71 30.57
C THR A 809 7.94 -74.27 30.09
N LYS A 810 7.38 -73.30 30.84
CA LYS A 810 7.52 -71.88 30.56
C LYS A 810 8.98 -71.44 30.68
N ASP A 811 9.69 -71.89 31.72
CA ASP A 811 11.13 -71.64 31.87
C ASP A 811 11.92 -72.20 30.67
N GLN A 812 11.59 -73.40 30.19
CA GLN A 812 12.20 -73.98 28.98
C GLN A 812 11.91 -73.14 27.73
N LEU A 813 10.70 -72.60 27.58
CA LEU A 813 10.34 -71.76 26.44
C LEU A 813 11.10 -70.42 26.47
N ILE A 814 11.16 -69.76 27.63
CA ILE A 814 11.91 -68.52 27.83
C ILE A 814 13.41 -68.75 27.55
N MET A 815 13.97 -69.84 28.10
CA MET A 815 15.36 -70.25 27.84
C MET A 815 15.60 -70.44 26.35
N SER A 816 14.70 -71.13 25.65
CA SER A 816 14.80 -71.40 24.21
C SER A 816 14.80 -70.13 23.38
N ILE A 817 13.92 -69.17 23.71
CA ILE A 817 13.85 -67.86 23.05
C ILE A 817 15.15 -67.07 23.27
N ARG A 818 15.68 -67.06 24.50
CA ARG A 818 16.93 -66.37 24.81
C ARG A 818 18.14 -66.98 24.10
N PHE A 819 18.29 -68.30 24.14
CA PHE A 819 19.36 -68.98 23.39
C PHE A 819 19.21 -68.80 21.88
N ALA A 820 17.99 -68.82 21.35
CA ALA A 820 17.73 -68.56 19.93
C ALA A 820 18.19 -67.17 19.52
N TYR A 821 17.85 -66.16 20.33
CA TYR A 821 18.32 -64.80 20.12
C TYR A 821 19.85 -64.69 20.16
N LEU A 822 20.50 -65.28 21.18
CA LEU A 822 21.96 -65.27 21.28
C LEU A 822 22.61 -65.99 20.09
N PHE A 823 22.04 -67.11 19.64
CA PHE A 823 22.49 -67.83 18.47
C PHE A 823 22.42 -66.98 17.19
N MET A 824 21.35 -66.19 17.01
CA MET A 824 21.25 -65.25 15.89
C MET A 824 22.34 -64.18 15.89
N GLN A 825 22.95 -63.92 17.06
CA GLN A 825 24.05 -62.96 17.24
C GLN A 825 25.44 -63.59 17.29
N LYS A 826 25.58 -64.89 16.97
CA LYS A 826 26.85 -65.63 17.13
C LYS A 826 28.05 -65.02 16.39
N GLU A 827 27.84 -64.41 15.24
CA GLU A 827 28.91 -63.73 14.47
C GLU A 827 29.36 -62.41 15.11
N ARG A 828 28.63 -61.91 16.10
CA ARG A 828 28.87 -60.65 16.81
C ARG A 828 28.72 -60.86 18.32
N SER A 829 29.28 -61.93 18.86
CA SER A 829 29.23 -62.21 20.30
C SER A 829 29.94 -61.13 21.10
N ILE A 830 29.15 -60.22 21.69
CA ILE A 830 29.66 -59.09 22.50
C ILE A 830 29.92 -59.48 23.97
N SER A 831 29.47 -60.65 24.43
CA SER A 831 29.60 -61.12 25.81
C SER A 831 29.47 -62.65 25.93
N PRO A 832 30.15 -63.30 26.89
CA PRO A 832 29.82 -64.67 27.26
C PRO A 832 28.44 -64.76 27.90
N VAL A 833 27.91 -65.97 27.94
CA VAL A 833 26.69 -66.30 28.68
C VAL A 833 27.05 -66.76 30.08
N ILE A 834 26.39 -66.20 31.11
CA ILE A 834 26.56 -66.64 32.50
C ILE A 834 25.22 -67.15 33.06
N ILE A 835 25.20 -68.39 33.53
CA ILE A 835 24.01 -69.01 34.11
C ILE A 835 24.27 -69.27 35.59
N ASP A 836 23.51 -68.64 36.48
CA ASP A 836 23.62 -68.81 37.94
C ASP A 836 22.35 -69.52 38.44
N ASP A 837 22.46 -70.84 38.66
CA ASP A 837 21.36 -71.75 39.04
C ASP A 837 20.07 -71.59 38.21
N GLY A 838 20.22 -71.40 36.89
CA GLY A 838 19.14 -71.07 35.95
C GLY A 838 18.13 -72.19 35.62
N TRP A 839 18.18 -73.34 36.29
CA TRP A 839 17.35 -74.52 35.97
C TRP A 839 16.78 -75.22 37.23
N LEU A 840 16.53 -74.47 38.30
CA LEU A 840 16.05 -75.06 39.56
C LEU A 840 14.73 -75.85 39.42
N HIS A 841 13.83 -75.45 38.51
CA HIS A 841 12.54 -76.13 38.28
C HIS A 841 12.62 -77.31 37.30
N TYR A 842 13.83 -77.71 36.88
CA TYR A 842 13.99 -78.80 35.91
C TYR A 842 14.11 -80.13 36.65
N ASP A 843 13.35 -81.12 36.17
CA ASP A 843 13.55 -82.52 36.55
C ASP A 843 14.82 -83.08 35.89
N SER A 844 15.18 -84.30 36.29
CA SER A 844 16.35 -85.05 35.80
C SER A 844 16.46 -85.06 34.26
N LEU A 845 15.37 -85.39 33.56
CA LEU A 845 15.35 -85.46 32.10
C LEU A 845 15.53 -84.07 31.46
N ARG A 846 14.89 -83.04 32.01
CA ARG A 846 15.04 -81.65 31.54
C ARG A 846 16.46 -81.14 31.74
N LYS A 847 17.13 -81.51 32.83
CA LYS A 847 18.55 -81.19 33.08
C LYS A 847 19.47 -81.86 32.08
N GLU A 848 19.24 -83.14 31.76
CA GLU A 848 19.98 -83.86 30.72
C GLU A 848 19.85 -83.16 29.36
N ASN A 849 18.63 -82.79 28.97
CA ASN A 849 18.38 -82.07 27.72
C ASN A 849 19.01 -80.68 27.70
N LEU A 850 19.02 -79.98 28.85
CA LEU A 850 19.73 -78.72 28.98
C LEU A 850 21.23 -78.91 28.81
N ALA A 851 21.83 -79.94 29.41
CA ALA A 851 23.25 -80.23 29.25
C ALA A 851 23.63 -80.51 27.78
N LYS A 852 22.75 -81.20 27.02
CA LYS A 852 22.88 -81.39 25.56
C LYS A 852 22.82 -80.06 24.81
N LEU A 853 21.83 -79.21 25.10
CA LEU A 853 21.71 -77.88 24.51
C LEU A 853 22.95 -77.03 24.78
N LEU A 854 23.43 -77.00 26.01
CA LEU A 854 24.62 -76.24 26.40
C LEU A 854 25.89 -76.78 25.73
N SER A 855 25.95 -78.08 25.44
CA SER A 855 27.02 -78.67 24.61
C SER A 855 27.05 -78.03 23.23
N GLU A 856 25.91 -78.07 22.54
CA GLU A 856 25.78 -77.60 21.16
C GLU A 856 25.97 -76.08 21.08
N PHE A 857 25.39 -75.36 22.03
CA PHE A 857 25.51 -73.90 22.10
C PHE A 857 26.95 -73.47 22.42
N GLY A 858 27.64 -74.26 23.25
CA GLY A 858 29.04 -74.06 23.64
C GLY A 858 30.03 -74.08 22.47
N ASP A 859 29.69 -74.68 21.33
CA ASP A 859 30.57 -74.70 20.15
C ASP A 859 30.77 -73.30 19.55
N ASN A 860 29.81 -72.39 19.73
CA ASN A 860 29.83 -71.05 19.16
C ASN A 860 29.86 -69.93 20.22
N TYR A 861 29.68 -70.26 21.50
CA TYR A 861 29.60 -69.30 22.59
C TYR A 861 30.34 -69.79 23.83
N GLN A 862 31.03 -68.87 24.52
CA GLN A 862 31.49 -69.15 25.86
C GLN A 862 30.31 -69.12 26.84
N VAL A 863 30.08 -70.22 27.54
CA VAL A 863 29.00 -70.37 28.53
C VAL A 863 29.61 -70.74 29.88
N ILE A 864 29.28 -69.96 30.90
CA ILE A 864 29.78 -70.10 32.27
C ILE A 864 28.59 -70.44 33.17
N CYS A 865 28.49 -71.71 33.51
CA CYS A 865 27.47 -72.23 34.41
C CYS A 865 28.00 -72.22 35.85
N LEU A 866 27.28 -71.61 36.78
CA LEU A 866 27.56 -71.64 38.21
C LEU A 866 26.42 -72.42 38.88
N SER A 867 26.71 -73.57 39.48
CA SER A 867 25.66 -74.36 40.15
C SER A 867 26.15 -75.30 41.26
N SER A 868 25.24 -75.69 42.15
CA SER A 868 25.42 -76.74 43.17
C SER A 868 24.86 -78.08 42.75
N ASP A 869 24.27 -78.16 41.57
CA ASP A 869 23.55 -79.33 41.13
C ASP A 869 24.52 -80.47 40.78
N GLN A 870 24.57 -81.48 41.66
CA GLN A 870 25.42 -82.66 41.48
C GLN A 870 24.98 -83.49 40.26
N GLU A 871 23.71 -83.45 39.89
CA GLU A 871 23.17 -84.19 38.75
C GLU A 871 23.70 -83.63 37.43
N MET A 872 23.80 -82.29 37.33
CA MET A 872 24.41 -81.62 36.18
C MET A 872 25.89 -81.98 36.00
N VAL A 873 26.62 -82.22 37.09
CA VAL A 873 28.02 -82.69 37.01
C VAL A 873 28.09 -84.03 36.28
N SER A 874 27.17 -84.96 36.57
CA SER A 874 27.11 -86.26 35.91
C SER A 874 26.88 -86.13 34.41
N TYR A 875 25.92 -85.27 33.99
CA TYR A 875 25.66 -85.04 32.57
C TYR A 875 26.80 -84.34 31.84
N TYR A 876 27.46 -83.37 32.49
CA TYR A 876 28.66 -82.74 31.91
C TYR A 876 29.78 -83.75 31.71
N GLN A 877 30.00 -84.66 32.66
CA GLN A 877 30.99 -85.72 32.54
C GLN A 877 30.64 -86.71 31.41
N GLU A 878 29.37 -87.11 31.29
CA GLU A 878 28.88 -87.98 30.23
C GLU A 878 29.07 -87.35 28.83
N LEU A 879 28.79 -86.05 28.71
CA LEU A 879 28.96 -85.28 27.48
C LEU A 879 30.40 -84.78 27.25
N LYS A 880 31.36 -85.17 28.10
CA LYS A 880 32.78 -84.75 28.05
C LYS A 880 32.99 -83.23 28.09
N GLN A 881 32.13 -82.52 28.81
CA GLN A 881 32.21 -81.08 29.06
C GLN A 881 33.06 -80.76 30.30
N THR A 882 33.54 -79.52 30.38
CA THR A 882 34.42 -79.08 31.47
C THR A 882 33.64 -78.90 32.77
N VAL A 883 34.10 -79.53 33.85
CA VAL A 883 33.66 -79.28 35.22
C VAL A 883 34.82 -78.73 36.05
N ILE A 884 34.65 -77.53 36.60
CA ILE A 884 35.59 -76.85 37.48
C ILE A 884 35.00 -76.87 38.89
N LYS A 885 35.75 -77.34 39.88
CA LYS A 885 35.31 -77.28 41.28
C LYS A 885 35.78 -75.97 41.92
N PHE A 886 34.88 -75.30 42.64
CA PHE A 886 35.14 -74.07 43.38
C PHE A 886 36.14 -74.25 44.52
#